data_AF-A0A2I0TCC0-F1
#
_entry.id   AF-A0A2I0TCC0-F1
#
_cell.length_a   1.000
_cell.length_b   1.000
_cell.length_c   1.000
_cell.angle_alpha   90.00
_cell.angle_beta   90.00
_cell.angle_gamma   90.00
#
_symmetry.space_group_name_H-M   'P 1'
#
loop_
_entity.id
_entity.type
_entity.pdbx_description
1 polymer ?
#
loop_
_entity_poly.entity_id
_entity_poly.type
_entity_poly.pdbx_seq_one_letter_code
_entity_poly.pdbx_strand_id
1 'polypeptide(L)'
;MATKASGSKKYLQLLLFQVALLGPVFCGNVLVWPTEGSHWLNVKIVIQELIHRGHSVTVLVSNASLFIKPRAEAPEKFEVYNVPFKKDTVENMITDVVALWLNNRPTTLTFWQFYKELGKLSKSWHQMNRVMCNAVLTNRELMAHLEGSSYDLLLSDPVTLCGDLLALKLAIPFIYSLRFSPASTVERHCGKIPAPPSYTPAALSELTDCMSFSERIKNIVSYHLQDYVFQSYWGEWDTYYSKVLGQAMAGKEVAVLWLLAVLGWGSGGKVLVWPADNSHWLNMKYILQELVVRGHEVTVLLPSCLLILDPTQPSPFQFEVVEVPITKTEMATLLEEAFYFWLYEERVIPVWESFYKVAQVMHKLENVTRIISDEVLKNEALMERLRASTFDVLLADPLAPSGELFAEKLGIPFVYTIRFSIGNTIERLCGTLPAPPSFVPATVSCLTDRMSFLERLKNIFTYTVLDIVYHYLFWGSWDQYYSDVLARSDRSCAWTAEMMGSRFPWLLWAYACCWSAGFCGKVVVWPTDASHWINVKVLLEELVLRGHEVTVLVPSSNLLINYQDTSSPFTFEVLQVPFTQKTLDTVMEDFLNFWMNEIPNVFPWEIMWKMKEDLEVFTNMSKQTCDTLVMNPQLIAKLQQAKFDVLIADPLSIGGELVAEILAIPFVYSFRFSAGNVAERLCGGLPSPPSYVPASTVELTDRMSFGERLQNFLFYFYMDLFFLKFWQDELDGYYSNVLGRPTTLCETMGKAEIWLIRTYWDFEFPRPFLPNFEFVGGLHCQPAKPLPKVSRLCPAIGWIAQQNKNCFSP
;
A
#
# COMPACT_ATOMS: atom_id res chain seq x y z
N MET A 1 -25.02 5.13 55.15
CA MET A 1 -25.24 5.41 53.71
C MET A 1 -24.78 6.83 53.42
N ALA A 2 -24.30 7.07 52.19
CA ALA A 2 -23.81 8.33 51.60
C ALA A 2 -22.34 8.70 51.93
N THR A 3 -21.37 8.22 51.15
CA THR A 3 -20.84 8.70 49.84
C THR A 3 -19.76 9.78 49.97
N LYS A 4 -18.51 9.31 49.85
CA LYS A 4 -17.27 10.09 49.78
C LYS A 4 -17.09 10.70 48.39
N ALA A 5 -16.61 11.94 48.37
CA ALA A 5 -16.25 12.73 47.20
C ALA A 5 -15.22 12.03 46.28
N SER A 6 -15.48 11.99 44.96
CA SER A 6 -14.48 11.62 43.95
C SER A 6 -14.56 12.42 42.63
N GLY A 7 -15.26 13.56 42.62
CA GLY A 7 -15.49 14.34 41.39
C GLY A 7 -14.28 15.13 40.86
N SER A 8 -13.31 15.48 41.71
CA SER A 8 -12.23 16.42 41.31
C SER A 8 -11.08 15.79 40.52
N LYS A 9 -10.77 14.50 40.74
CA LYS A 9 -9.64 13.83 40.05
C LYS A 9 -9.95 13.53 38.57
N LYS A 10 -11.20 13.23 38.23
CA LYS A 10 -11.60 12.93 36.84
C LYS A 10 -11.53 14.14 35.92
N TYR A 11 -11.92 15.32 36.40
CA TYR A 11 -11.82 16.55 35.61
C TYR A 11 -10.36 16.97 35.40
N LEU A 12 -9.49 16.83 36.40
CA LEU A 12 -8.06 17.11 36.25
C LEU A 12 -7.39 16.12 35.28
N GLN A 13 -7.78 14.84 35.33
CA GLN A 13 -7.32 13.80 34.40
C GLN A 13 -7.85 14.01 32.98
N LEU A 14 -9.10 14.44 32.80
CA LEU A 14 -9.66 14.79 31.49
C LEU A 14 -9.04 16.08 30.92
N LEU A 15 -8.71 17.06 31.76
CA LEU A 15 -8.02 18.27 31.32
C LEU A 15 -6.58 17.95 30.91
N LEU A 16 -5.86 17.13 31.69
CA LEU A 16 -4.53 16.61 31.32
C LEU A 16 -4.58 15.76 30.05
N PHE A 17 -5.67 15.02 29.83
CA PHE A 17 -5.90 14.21 28.62
C PHE A 17 -6.25 15.08 27.39
N GLN A 18 -7.03 16.15 27.56
CA GLN A 18 -7.29 17.14 26.51
C GLN A 18 -6.03 17.94 26.13
N VAL A 19 -5.18 18.26 27.11
CA VAL A 19 -3.87 18.89 26.89
C VAL A 19 -2.85 17.91 26.30
N ALA A 20 -3.01 16.59 26.48
CA ALA A 20 -2.16 15.58 25.84
C ALA A 20 -2.59 15.24 24.39
N LEU A 21 -3.89 15.39 24.06
CA LEU A 21 -4.42 15.26 22.70
C LEU A 21 -4.13 16.49 21.83
N LEU A 22 -4.08 17.67 22.45
CA LEU A 22 -3.40 18.84 21.90
C LEU A 22 -1.91 18.72 22.22
N GLY A 23 -1.25 17.72 21.65
CA GLY A 23 0.19 17.57 21.83
C GLY A 23 0.86 18.93 21.60
N PRO A 24 1.61 19.49 22.56
CA PRO A 24 2.41 20.66 22.27
C PRO A 24 3.28 20.30 21.06
N VAL A 25 3.14 21.04 19.97
CA VAL A 25 4.12 21.00 18.88
C VAL A 25 5.39 21.53 19.52
N PHE A 26 6.20 20.63 20.08
CA PHE A 26 7.51 20.99 20.55
C PHE A 26 8.26 21.48 19.32
N CYS A 27 8.50 22.79 19.28
CA CYS A 27 9.26 23.46 18.25
C CYS A 27 10.70 22.97 18.34
N GLY A 28 11.01 21.90 17.59
CA GLY A 28 12.36 21.33 17.52
C GLY A 28 13.29 22.14 16.61
N ASN A 29 14.60 22.02 16.87
CA ASN A 29 15.68 22.56 16.06
C ASN A 29 16.07 21.54 14.98
N VAL A 30 15.85 21.87 13.72
CA VAL A 30 16.13 20.98 12.59
C VAL A 30 17.36 21.46 11.82
N LEU A 31 18.34 20.58 11.66
CA LEU A 31 19.52 20.81 10.82
C LEU A 31 19.29 20.21 9.43
N VAL A 32 19.60 20.95 8.36
CA VAL A 32 19.43 20.48 6.99
C VAL A 32 20.78 20.34 6.32
N TRP A 33 21.03 19.14 5.76
CA TRP A 33 22.12 18.88 4.81
C TRP A 33 21.55 18.85 3.38
N PRO A 34 21.69 19.94 2.60
CA PRO A 34 20.97 20.08 1.34
C PRO A 34 21.73 19.54 0.13
N THR A 35 20.99 19.11 -0.89
CA THR A 35 21.47 18.85 -2.25
C THR A 35 21.04 19.99 -3.19
N GLU A 36 21.90 20.37 -4.15
CA GLU A 36 21.61 21.42 -5.14
C GLU A 36 20.46 21.09 -6.11
N GLY A 37 19.96 22.11 -6.81
CA GLY A 37 19.05 21.95 -7.95
C GLY A 37 17.63 21.50 -7.58
N SER A 38 17.12 20.48 -8.27
CA SER A 38 15.75 19.96 -8.07
C SER A 38 15.52 19.37 -6.68
N HIS A 39 16.56 18.79 -6.08
CA HIS A 39 16.52 18.23 -4.73
C HIS A 39 16.28 19.32 -3.67
N TRP A 40 16.90 20.50 -3.85
CA TRP A 40 16.64 21.66 -3.00
C TRP A 40 15.18 22.11 -3.06
N LEU A 41 14.55 22.11 -4.23
CA LEU A 41 13.14 22.51 -4.37
C LEU A 41 12.21 21.58 -3.55
N ASN A 42 12.51 20.29 -3.51
CA ASN A 42 11.77 19.31 -2.73
C ASN A 42 11.92 19.56 -1.22
N VAL A 43 13.16 19.70 -0.74
CA VAL A 43 13.46 19.94 0.68
C VAL A 43 12.94 21.31 1.13
N LYS A 44 12.97 22.32 0.27
CA LYS A 44 12.49 23.68 0.58
C LYS A 44 11.01 23.72 0.99
N ILE A 45 10.16 22.92 0.34
CA ILE A 45 8.73 22.82 0.71
C ILE A 45 8.60 22.25 2.13
N VAL A 46 9.39 21.22 2.45
CA VAL A 46 9.43 20.62 3.79
C VAL A 46 9.91 21.64 4.84
N ILE A 47 10.96 22.40 4.53
CA ILE A 47 11.48 23.48 5.40
C ILE A 47 10.41 24.53 5.68
N GLN A 48 9.70 24.99 4.65
CA GLN A 48 8.65 26.00 4.80
C GLN A 48 7.53 25.52 5.71
N GLU A 49 7.10 24.27 5.57
CA GLU A 49 6.08 23.69 6.43
C GLU A 49 6.58 23.48 7.87
N LEU A 50 7.83 23.07 8.06
CA LEU A 50 8.43 22.96 9.39
C LEU A 50 8.45 24.32 10.10
N ILE A 51 8.86 25.38 9.40
CA ILE A 51 8.86 26.74 9.95
C ILE A 51 7.43 27.22 10.22
N HIS A 52 6.48 26.95 9.31
CA HIS A 52 5.08 27.28 9.51
C HIS A 52 4.50 26.63 10.78
N ARG A 53 4.97 25.42 11.11
CA ARG A 53 4.63 24.70 12.35
C ARG A 53 5.46 25.11 13.56
N GLY A 54 6.30 26.14 13.45
CA GLY A 54 7.06 26.73 14.56
C GLY A 54 8.46 26.15 14.77
N HIS A 55 8.94 25.22 13.93
CA HIS A 55 10.30 24.67 14.07
C HIS A 55 11.38 25.67 13.65
N SER A 56 12.52 25.66 14.34
CA SER A 56 13.70 26.45 13.96
C SER A 56 14.57 25.62 13.01
N VAL A 57 14.67 26.04 11.75
CA VAL A 57 15.42 25.30 10.73
C VAL A 57 16.72 26.01 10.39
N THR A 58 17.83 25.27 10.40
CA THR A 58 19.16 25.75 9.98
C THR A 58 19.68 24.92 8.82
N VAL A 59 20.11 25.59 7.74
CA VAL A 59 20.60 24.96 6.51
C VAL A 59 22.12 25.11 6.43
N LEU A 60 22.84 23.98 6.42
CA LEU A 60 24.28 23.95 6.19
C LEU A 60 24.58 24.09 4.70
N VAL A 61 25.17 25.21 4.30
CA VAL A 61 25.35 25.55 2.89
C VAL A 61 26.82 25.80 2.57
N SER A 62 27.27 25.26 1.45
CA SER A 62 28.63 25.48 0.94
C SER A 62 28.75 26.88 0.32
N ASN A 63 29.91 27.54 0.48
CA ASN A 63 30.21 28.79 -0.23
C ASN A 63 30.21 28.64 -1.77
N ALA A 64 30.33 27.41 -2.28
CA ALA A 64 30.23 27.05 -3.69
C ALA A 64 28.80 26.72 -4.15
N SER A 65 27.78 26.90 -3.30
CA SER A 65 26.38 26.64 -3.64
C SER A 65 25.87 27.54 -4.80
N LEU A 66 25.09 26.95 -5.70
CA LEU A 66 24.55 27.62 -6.89
C LEU A 66 23.11 28.12 -6.65
N PHE A 67 22.24 27.21 -6.18
CA PHE A 67 20.80 27.46 -6.08
C PHE A 67 20.38 27.91 -4.67
N ILE A 68 21.17 27.57 -3.66
CA ILE A 68 20.90 27.94 -2.26
C ILE A 68 21.62 29.26 -1.98
N LYS A 69 20.86 30.34 -1.87
CA LYS A 69 21.38 31.68 -1.64
C LYS A 69 21.04 32.11 -0.21
N PRO A 70 22.03 32.16 0.71
CA PRO A 70 21.81 32.70 2.05
C PRO A 70 21.26 34.13 1.96
N ARG A 71 20.16 34.41 2.65
CA ARG A 71 19.59 35.76 2.76
C ARG A 71 19.36 36.07 4.23
N ALA A 72 19.69 37.28 4.65
CA ALA A 72 19.50 37.72 6.02
C ALA A 72 18.02 37.78 6.43
N GLU A 73 17.11 37.97 5.46
CA GLU A 73 15.66 38.06 5.66
C GLU A 73 14.93 36.72 5.44
N ALA A 74 15.65 35.61 5.22
CA ALA A 74 15.01 34.32 5.04
C ALA A 74 14.44 33.79 6.37
N PRO A 75 13.30 33.07 6.33
CA PRO A 75 12.72 32.48 7.53
C PRO A 75 13.58 31.32 8.08
N GLU A 76 14.36 30.65 7.24
CA GLU A 76 15.40 29.68 7.63
C GLU A 76 16.76 30.34 7.95
N LYS A 77 17.50 29.76 8.90
CA LYS A 77 18.88 30.16 9.22
C LYS A 77 19.86 29.47 8.26
N PHE A 78 20.97 30.14 7.93
CA PHE A 78 22.02 29.57 7.08
C PHE A 78 23.37 29.54 7.81
N GLU A 79 24.02 28.38 7.80
CA GLU A 79 25.39 28.20 8.27
C GLU A 79 26.29 27.91 7.07
N VAL A 80 27.16 28.86 6.73
CA VAL A 80 27.99 28.78 5.52
C VAL A 80 29.35 28.16 5.84
N TYR A 81 29.70 27.05 5.17
CA TYR A 81 31.02 26.44 5.27
C TYR A 81 31.83 26.59 3.97
N ASN A 82 33.14 26.69 4.10
CA ASN A 82 34.04 26.93 2.98
C ASN A 82 34.56 25.63 2.38
N VAL A 83 34.44 25.48 1.06
CA VAL A 83 35.05 24.38 0.30
C VAL A 83 36.20 24.87 -0.58
N PRO A 84 37.16 24.00 -0.95
CA PRO A 84 38.34 24.40 -1.73
C PRO A 84 38.07 24.59 -3.23
N PHE A 85 36.86 24.30 -3.72
CA PHE A 85 36.46 24.43 -5.12
C PHE A 85 35.48 25.58 -5.34
N LYS A 86 35.36 26.04 -6.59
CA LYS A 86 34.51 27.18 -6.97
C LYS A 86 33.12 26.73 -7.45
N LYS A 87 32.20 27.69 -7.55
CA LYS A 87 30.85 27.49 -8.10
C LYS A 87 30.88 26.86 -9.49
N ASP A 88 31.80 27.28 -10.35
CA ASP A 88 31.98 26.75 -11.71
C ASP A 88 32.21 25.23 -11.73
N THR A 89 32.83 24.67 -10.67
CA THR A 89 33.04 23.21 -10.56
C THR A 89 31.71 22.47 -10.37
N VAL A 90 30.82 23.02 -9.55
CA VAL A 90 29.48 22.47 -9.33
C VAL A 90 28.63 22.64 -10.59
N GLU A 91 28.76 23.78 -11.27
CA GLU A 91 28.03 24.07 -12.51
C GLU A 91 28.43 23.10 -13.62
N ASN A 92 29.73 22.94 -13.89
CA ASN A 92 30.24 21.98 -14.88
C ASN A 92 29.78 20.55 -14.59
N MET A 93 29.77 20.14 -13.32
CA MET A 93 29.29 18.81 -12.93
C MET A 93 27.80 18.61 -13.27
N ILE A 94 26.96 19.61 -13.00
CA ILE A 94 25.54 19.56 -13.38
C ILE A 94 25.39 19.54 -14.91
N THR A 95 26.17 20.37 -15.62
CA THR A 95 26.19 20.39 -17.09
C THR A 95 26.59 19.05 -17.68
N ASP A 96 27.58 18.37 -17.11
CA ASP A 96 28.04 17.05 -17.58
C ASP A 96 26.98 15.97 -17.35
N VAL A 97 26.28 16.01 -16.21
CA VAL A 97 25.12 15.13 -15.96
C VAL A 97 24.03 15.38 -16.99
N VAL A 98 23.68 16.64 -17.25
CA VAL A 98 22.69 16.98 -18.29
C VAL A 98 23.16 16.52 -19.67
N ALA A 99 24.43 16.70 -20.01
CA ALA A 99 25.01 16.28 -21.29
C ALA A 99 24.99 14.75 -21.45
N LEU A 100 25.23 13.98 -20.39
CA LEU A 100 25.10 12.52 -20.40
C LEU A 100 23.67 12.11 -20.82
N TRP A 101 22.66 12.72 -20.20
CA TRP A 101 21.25 12.43 -20.48
C TRP A 101 20.74 12.99 -21.81
N LEU A 102 21.38 14.02 -22.38
CA LEU A 102 20.99 14.55 -23.68
C LEU A 102 21.67 13.80 -24.83
N ASN A 103 22.97 13.54 -24.72
CA ASN A 103 23.79 13.04 -25.82
C ASN A 103 23.99 11.53 -25.80
N ASN A 104 23.97 10.91 -24.62
CA ASN A 104 24.32 9.50 -24.45
C ASN A 104 23.15 8.68 -23.90
N ARG A 105 21.90 9.11 -24.10
CA ARG A 105 20.67 8.42 -23.62
C ARG A 105 20.77 6.90 -23.73
N PRO A 106 20.27 6.10 -22.77
CA PRO A 106 20.42 4.64 -22.77
C PRO A 106 19.54 3.92 -23.81
N THR A 107 19.82 4.14 -25.10
CA THR A 107 19.29 3.36 -26.23
C THR A 107 20.06 2.06 -26.39
N THR A 108 19.60 1.15 -27.25
CA THR A 108 20.30 -0.11 -27.54
C THR A 108 21.75 0.07 -28.03
N LEU A 109 22.05 1.16 -28.74
CA LEU A 109 23.40 1.43 -29.30
C LEU A 109 24.32 2.17 -28.33
N THR A 110 23.75 3.02 -27.47
CA THR A 110 24.49 3.89 -26.55
C THR A 110 24.51 3.35 -25.12
N PHE A 111 23.85 2.22 -24.85
CA PHE A 111 23.72 1.59 -23.54
C PHE A 111 25.04 1.48 -22.78
N TRP A 112 26.06 0.88 -23.38
CA TRP A 112 27.38 0.72 -22.75
C TRP A 112 28.10 2.06 -22.53
N GLN A 113 28.00 2.96 -23.50
CA GLN A 113 28.63 4.27 -23.43
C GLN A 113 27.99 5.12 -22.32
N PHE A 114 26.68 5.02 -22.14
CA PHE A 114 25.95 5.67 -21.05
C PHE A 114 26.48 5.26 -19.69
N TYR A 115 26.50 3.95 -19.37
CA TYR A 115 26.96 3.47 -18.06
C TYR A 115 28.44 3.75 -17.80
N LYS A 116 29.27 3.72 -18.85
CA LYS A 116 30.69 4.08 -18.75
C LYS A 116 30.89 5.54 -18.35
N GLU A 117 30.18 6.47 -18.99
CA GLU A 117 30.27 7.90 -18.66
C GLU A 117 29.58 8.21 -17.32
N LEU A 118 28.46 7.53 -17.00
CA LEU A 118 27.80 7.61 -15.70
C LEU A 118 28.74 7.21 -14.55
N GLY A 119 29.53 6.15 -14.72
CA GLY A 119 30.53 5.73 -13.74
C GLY A 119 31.60 6.79 -13.48
N LYS A 120 32.09 7.48 -14.52
CA LYS A 120 33.07 8.57 -14.38
C LYS A 120 32.48 9.79 -13.65
N LEU A 121 31.26 10.17 -14.01
CA LEU A 121 30.56 11.29 -13.36
C LEU A 121 30.27 10.98 -11.90
N SER A 122 29.77 9.78 -11.62
CA SER A 122 29.49 9.32 -10.27
C SER A 122 30.77 9.34 -9.41
N LYS A 123 31.89 8.81 -9.90
CA LYS A 123 33.18 8.91 -9.20
C LYS A 123 33.56 10.35 -8.84
N SER A 124 33.43 11.26 -9.80
CA SER A 124 33.75 12.68 -9.62
C SER A 124 32.80 13.36 -8.62
N TRP A 125 31.50 13.01 -8.68
CA TRP A 125 30.47 13.45 -7.73
C TRP A 125 30.77 12.99 -6.31
N HIS A 126 31.13 11.71 -6.12
CA HIS A 126 31.49 11.18 -4.80
C HIS A 126 32.75 11.82 -4.25
N GLN A 127 33.77 12.06 -5.07
CA GLN A 127 34.98 12.77 -4.65
C GLN A 127 34.66 14.20 -4.16
N MET A 128 33.78 14.93 -4.86
CA MET A 128 33.32 16.26 -4.45
C MET A 128 32.58 16.21 -3.11
N ASN A 129 31.65 15.26 -2.93
CA ASN A 129 30.92 15.06 -1.68
C ASN A 129 31.88 14.75 -0.50
N ARG A 130 32.92 13.94 -0.72
CA ARG A 130 33.94 13.68 0.32
C ARG A 130 34.67 14.96 0.73
N VAL A 131 34.99 15.83 -0.22
CA VAL A 131 35.63 17.12 0.08
C VAL A 131 34.69 18.03 0.88
N MET A 132 33.41 18.11 0.50
CA MET A 132 32.38 18.85 1.25
C MET A 132 32.24 18.32 2.68
N CYS A 133 32.16 17.00 2.83
CA CYS A 133 32.02 16.35 4.13
C CYS A 133 33.23 16.61 5.03
N ASN A 134 34.46 16.52 4.49
CA ASN A 134 35.67 16.86 5.24
C ASN A 134 35.70 18.34 5.66
N ALA A 135 35.24 19.26 4.81
CA ALA A 135 35.24 20.69 5.12
C ALA A 135 34.41 21.03 6.37
N VAL A 136 33.35 20.26 6.64
CA VAL A 136 32.56 20.39 7.87
C VAL A 136 33.18 19.60 9.02
N LEU A 137 33.44 18.31 8.84
CA LEU A 137 33.91 17.43 9.92
C LEU A 137 35.28 17.78 10.49
N THR A 138 36.16 18.40 9.69
CA THR A 138 37.49 18.83 10.16
C THR A 138 37.51 20.24 10.75
N ASN A 139 36.45 21.03 10.53
CA ASN A 139 36.33 22.37 11.08
C ASN A 139 35.85 22.29 12.54
N ARG A 140 36.80 22.37 13.47
CA ARG A 140 36.53 22.27 14.92
C ARG A 140 35.61 23.36 15.45
N GLU A 141 35.71 24.59 14.92
CA GLU A 141 34.86 25.70 15.35
C GLU A 141 33.41 25.48 14.93
N LEU A 142 33.20 25.09 13.67
CA LEU A 142 31.87 24.77 13.15
C LEU A 142 31.27 23.56 13.85
N MET A 143 32.03 22.47 14.03
CA MET A 143 31.53 21.29 14.73
C MET A 143 31.15 21.59 16.19
N ALA A 144 31.98 22.35 16.92
CA ALA A 144 31.66 22.78 18.28
C ALA A 144 30.40 23.66 18.34
N HIS A 145 30.21 24.54 17.34
CA HIS A 145 28.99 25.34 17.19
C HIS A 145 27.75 24.48 16.92
N LEU A 146 27.85 23.48 16.03
CA LEU A 146 26.76 22.56 15.72
C LEU A 146 26.39 21.68 16.92
N GLU A 147 27.39 21.17 17.66
CA GLU A 147 27.19 20.43 18.91
C GLU A 147 26.53 21.30 19.99
N GLY A 148 26.98 22.55 20.14
CA GLY A 148 26.42 23.51 21.11
C GLY A 148 25.00 23.98 20.78
N SER A 149 24.58 23.86 19.51
CA SER A 149 23.27 24.33 19.03
C SER A 149 22.10 23.40 19.36
N SER A 150 22.36 22.18 19.86
CA SER A 150 21.33 21.24 20.33
C SER A 150 20.20 21.00 19.30
N TYR A 151 20.57 20.46 18.14
CA TYR A 151 19.61 20.04 17.12
C TYR A 151 18.89 18.75 17.53
N ASP A 152 17.61 18.63 17.20
CA ASP A 152 16.78 17.46 17.51
C ASP A 152 16.74 16.44 16.37
N LEU A 153 16.97 16.90 15.13
CA LEU A 153 16.83 16.11 13.92
C LEU A 153 17.71 16.66 12.79
N LEU A 154 18.31 15.78 12.00
CA LEU A 154 18.93 16.13 10.72
C LEU A 154 18.08 15.68 9.53
N LEU A 155 17.73 16.60 8.64
CA LEU A 155 17.09 16.30 7.36
C LEU A 155 18.13 16.34 6.24
N SER A 156 18.28 15.24 5.50
CA SER A 156 19.25 15.12 4.40
C SER A 156 18.60 14.57 3.16
N ASP A 157 19.22 14.82 2.02
CA ASP A 157 18.95 14.09 0.79
C ASP A 157 20.12 13.11 0.53
N PRO A 158 19.86 11.80 0.31
CA PRO A 158 20.93 10.80 0.22
C PRO A 158 21.74 10.87 -1.09
N VAL A 159 21.40 11.76 -2.03
CA VAL A 159 22.20 12.00 -3.25
C VAL A 159 23.50 12.76 -2.93
N THR A 160 23.53 13.58 -1.89
CA THR A 160 24.77 14.17 -1.35
C THR A 160 25.11 13.57 0.01
N LEU A 161 26.05 12.63 -0.02
CA LEU A 161 26.47 11.86 1.15
C LEU A 161 27.26 12.73 2.13
N CYS A 162 26.83 12.75 3.40
CA CYS A 162 27.54 13.21 4.61
C CYS A 162 26.53 13.48 5.74
N GLY A 163 25.27 13.80 5.41
CA GLY A 163 24.27 14.24 6.39
C GLY A 163 24.03 13.22 7.50
N ASP A 164 23.92 11.94 7.15
CA ASP A 164 23.90 10.80 8.08
C ASP A 164 25.17 10.68 8.92
N LEU A 165 26.36 10.83 8.34
CA LEU A 165 27.62 10.78 9.07
C LEU A 165 27.75 11.95 10.06
N LEU A 166 27.28 13.14 9.67
CA LEU A 166 27.21 14.30 10.53
C LEU A 166 26.20 14.08 11.67
N ALA A 167 25.03 13.50 11.38
CA ALA A 167 24.04 13.15 12.39
C ALA A 167 24.60 12.14 13.41
N LEU A 168 25.33 11.12 12.95
CA LEU A 168 26.02 10.16 13.81
C LEU A 168 27.07 10.84 14.71
N LYS A 169 27.80 11.83 14.18
CA LYS A 169 28.78 12.60 14.97
C LYS A 169 28.13 13.51 16.01
N LEU A 170 27.00 14.12 15.66
CA LEU A 170 26.21 14.96 16.56
C LEU A 170 25.32 14.14 17.52
N ALA A 171 25.25 12.80 17.34
CA ALA A 171 24.39 11.88 18.08
C ALA A 171 22.89 12.23 18.02
N ILE A 172 22.41 12.67 16.84
CA ILE A 172 21.02 13.03 16.58
C ILE A 172 20.38 12.10 15.54
N PRO A 173 19.05 11.87 15.60
CA PRO A 173 18.37 11.13 14.54
C PRO A 173 18.44 11.88 13.21
N PHE A 174 18.37 11.15 12.10
CA PHE A 174 18.29 11.75 10.77
C PHE A 174 17.16 11.16 9.93
N ILE A 175 16.67 11.94 8.98
CA ILE A 175 15.65 11.56 8.00
C ILE A 175 16.19 11.85 6.61
N TYR A 176 16.03 10.88 5.71
CA TYR A 176 16.25 11.10 4.28
C TYR A 176 14.97 11.54 3.57
N SER A 177 15.08 12.56 2.75
CA SER A 177 14.10 12.89 1.71
C SER A 177 14.70 12.54 0.35
N LEU A 178 14.16 11.51 -0.30
CA LEU A 178 14.59 11.08 -1.63
C LEU A 178 13.38 10.92 -2.53
N ARG A 179 13.43 11.51 -3.72
CA ARG A 179 12.37 11.33 -4.72
C ARG A 179 12.56 10.04 -5.52
N PHE A 180 13.76 9.82 -6.05
CA PHE A 180 14.20 8.57 -6.64
C PHE A 180 15.74 8.56 -6.75
N SER A 181 16.34 7.38 -6.83
CA SER A 181 17.71 7.21 -7.34
C SER A 181 17.72 6.45 -8.68
N PRO A 182 18.77 6.55 -9.51
CA PRO A 182 18.91 5.74 -10.71
C PRO A 182 18.71 4.25 -10.40
N ALA A 183 17.88 3.56 -11.21
CA ALA A 183 17.40 2.19 -10.96
C ALA A 183 16.84 1.91 -9.55
N SER A 184 16.43 2.95 -8.81
CA SER A 184 16.00 2.84 -7.41
C SER A 184 17.02 2.13 -6.52
N THR A 185 18.32 2.26 -6.83
CA THR A 185 19.41 1.56 -6.16
C THR A 185 19.49 1.91 -4.66
N VAL A 186 19.40 3.19 -4.29
CA VAL A 186 19.42 3.62 -2.88
C VAL A 186 18.17 3.08 -2.15
N GLU A 187 17.01 3.17 -2.76
CA GLU A 187 15.74 2.67 -2.23
C GLU A 187 15.78 1.15 -2.00
N ARG A 188 16.35 0.39 -2.95
CA ARG A 188 16.51 -1.06 -2.86
C ARG A 188 17.53 -1.49 -1.80
N HIS A 189 18.74 -0.94 -1.85
CA HIS A 189 19.85 -1.40 -1.02
C HIS A 189 19.83 -0.80 0.39
N CYS A 190 19.59 0.51 0.49
CA CYS A 190 19.55 1.24 1.76
C CYS A 190 18.13 1.25 2.34
N GLY A 191 17.11 1.53 1.52
CA GLY A 191 15.71 1.59 1.95
C GLY A 191 15.00 0.24 2.05
N LYS A 192 15.64 -0.85 1.61
CA LYS A 192 15.08 -2.22 1.57
C LYS A 192 13.74 -2.33 0.83
N ILE A 193 13.51 -1.46 -0.15
CA ILE A 193 12.29 -1.47 -0.97
C ILE A 193 12.43 -2.54 -2.06
N PRO A 194 11.53 -3.54 -2.12
CA PRO A 194 11.57 -4.53 -3.18
C PRO A 194 11.19 -3.88 -4.53
N ALA A 195 12.05 -4.04 -5.53
CA ALA A 195 11.77 -3.64 -6.91
C ALA A 195 12.21 -4.77 -7.85
N PRO A 196 11.29 -5.73 -8.16
CA PRO A 196 11.58 -6.85 -9.03
C PRO A 196 11.94 -6.36 -10.44
N PRO A 197 13.17 -6.58 -10.93
CA PRO A 197 13.60 -6.07 -12.23
C PRO A 197 12.81 -6.62 -13.43
N SER A 198 12.03 -7.68 -13.22
CA SER A 198 11.15 -8.24 -14.25
C SER A 198 9.87 -7.44 -14.46
N TYR A 199 9.41 -6.64 -13.49
CA TYR A 199 8.12 -5.93 -13.55
C TYR A 199 8.24 -4.43 -13.22
N THR A 200 9.25 -4.02 -12.47
CA THR A 200 9.49 -2.62 -12.14
C THR A 200 10.54 -2.06 -13.10
N PRO A 201 10.22 -1.09 -13.96
CA PRO A 201 11.22 -0.46 -14.81
C PRO A 201 12.26 0.26 -13.96
N ALA A 202 13.54 0.08 -14.28
CA ALA A 202 14.63 0.79 -13.63
C ALA A 202 14.41 2.29 -13.82
N ALA A 203 14.42 3.05 -12.72
CA ALA A 203 14.30 4.50 -12.78
C ALA A 203 15.32 5.07 -13.78
N LEU A 204 14.83 5.90 -14.71
CA LEU A 204 15.56 6.51 -15.83
C LEU A 204 15.97 5.55 -16.98
N SER A 205 15.42 4.34 -17.07
CA SER A 205 15.64 3.42 -18.19
C SER A 205 14.79 3.68 -19.44
N GLU A 206 13.85 4.63 -19.37
CA GLU A 206 12.77 4.88 -20.34
C GLU A 206 11.77 3.73 -20.53
N LEU A 207 11.94 2.63 -19.78
CA LEU A 207 11.00 1.51 -19.78
C LEU A 207 9.77 1.86 -18.94
N THR A 208 8.62 1.30 -19.33
CA THR A 208 7.37 1.41 -18.59
C THR A 208 7.11 0.12 -17.80
N ASP A 209 6.02 0.06 -17.05
CA ASP A 209 5.52 -1.17 -16.43
C ASP A 209 5.07 -2.21 -17.48
N CYS A 210 4.74 -1.77 -18.70
CA CYS A 210 4.44 -2.62 -19.84
C CYS A 210 5.70 -2.97 -20.67
N MET A 211 6.57 -3.85 -20.15
CA MET A 211 7.75 -4.34 -20.88
C MET A 211 7.52 -5.66 -21.62
N SER A 212 7.95 -5.72 -22.88
CA SER A 212 8.17 -6.96 -23.64
C SER A 212 9.29 -7.81 -23.05
N PHE A 213 9.43 -9.06 -23.48
CA PHE A 213 10.48 -9.95 -22.96
C PHE A 213 11.89 -9.37 -23.13
N SER A 214 12.22 -8.83 -24.32
CA SER A 214 13.52 -8.22 -24.58
C SER A 214 13.76 -6.96 -23.73
N GLU A 215 12.73 -6.16 -23.50
CA GLU A 215 12.78 -4.99 -22.61
C GLU A 215 12.98 -5.39 -21.16
N ARG A 216 12.36 -6.49 -20.69
CA ARG A 216 12.61 -7.03 -19.34
C ARG A 216 14.06 -7.47 -19.16
N ILE A 217 14.64 -8.11 -20.17
CA ILE A 217 16.08 -8.46 -20.14
C ILE A 217 16.94 -7.19 -20.09
N LYS A 218 16.65 -6.19 -20.94
CA LYS A 218 17.35 -4.89 -20.89
C LYS A 218 17.22 -4.23 -19.51
N ASN A 219 16.05 -4.34 -18.89
CA ASN A 219 15.77 -3.79 -17.57
C ASN A 219 16.61 -4.49 -16.49
N ILE A 220 16.61 -5.83 -16.47
CA ILE A 220 17.44 -6.62 -15.55
C ILE A 220 18.91 -6.23 -15.66
N VAL A 221 19.45 -6.14 -16.89
CA VAL A 221 20.83 -5.70 -17.11
C VAL A 221 21.07 -4.28 -16.60
N SER A 222 20.11 -3.37 -16.79
CA SER A 222 20.17 -1.99 -16.30
C SER A 222 20.29 -1.92 -14.78
N TYR A 223 19.45 -2.67 -14.06
CA TYR A 223 19.54 -2.79 -12.60
C TYR A 223 20.93 -3.23 -12.14
N HIS A 224 21.49 -4.28 -12.76
CA HIS A 224 22.79 -4.79 -12.37
C HIS A 224 23.96 -3.86 -12.69
N LEU A 225 23.94 -3.18 -13.84
CA LEU A 225 24.98 -2.20 -14.17
C LEU A 225 24.92 -1.00 -13.23
N GLN A 226 23.72 -0.54 -12.88
CA GLN A 226 23.54 0.54 -11.91
C GLN A 226 24.01 0.14 -10.52
N ASP A 227 23.68 -1.09 -10.08
CA ASP A 227 24.15 -1.66 -8.82
C ASP A 227 25.68 -1.80 -8.80
N TYR A 228 26.30 -2.22 -9.91
CA TYR A 228 27.76 -2.30 -10.02
C TYR A 228 28.41 -0.92 -9.93
N VAL A 229 27.89 0.07 -10.68
CA VAL A 229 28.35 1.46 -10.59
C VAL A 229 28.24 1.91 -9.15
N PHE A 230 27.10 1.68 -8.48
CA PHE A 230 26.86 2.04 -7.09
C PHE A 230 27.86 1.41 -6.11
N GLN A 231 28.03 0.09 -6.18
CA GLN A 231 28.95 -0.64 -5.31
C GLN A 231 30.41 -0.23 -5.52
N SER A 232 30.80 0.14 -6.75
CA SER A 232 32.20 0.46 -7.09
C SER A 232 32.77 1.65 -6.32
N TYR A 233 31.94 2.57 -5.84
CA TYR A 233 32.37 3.69 -5.00
C TYR A 233 31.89 3.62 -3.55
N TRP A 234 30.88 2.79 -3.24
CA TRP A 234 30.38 2.68 -1.88
C TRP A 234 31.42 2.12 -0.90
N GLY A 235 32.30 1.21 -1.37
CA GLY A 235 33.42 0.71 -0.54
C GLY A 235 34.40 1.80 -0.10
N GLU A 236 34.60 2.86 -0.91
CA GLU A 236 35.41 4.02 -0.49
C GLU A 236 34.72 4.81 0.64
N TRP A 237 33.39 4.89 0.60
CA TRP A 237 32.58 5.54 1.64
C TRP A 237 32.56 4.71 2.93
N ASP A 238 32.43 3.39 2.86
CA ASP A 238 32.51 2.52 4.04
C ASP A 238 33.86 2.67 4.76
N THR A 239 34.95 2.73 3.99
CA THR A 239 36.30 2.99 4.51
C THR A 239 36.39 4.39 5.15
N TYR A 240 35.79 5.39 4.50
CA TYR A 240 35.76 6.77 4.99
C TYR A 240 34.95 6.90 6.29
N TYR A 241 33.77 6.30 6.37
CA TYR A 241 32.91 6.27 7.56
C TYR A 241 33.64 5.59 8.71
N SER A 242 34.28 4.44 8.44
CA SER A 242 35.05 3.72 9.44
C SER A 242 36.19 4.56 10.01
N LYS A 243 36.89 5.32 9.15
CA LYS A 243 37.95 6.24 9.57
C LYS A 243 37.42 7.40 10.43
N VAL A 244 36.27 7.98 10.06
CA VAL A 244 35.68 9.12 10.77
C VAL A 244 35.10 8.69 12.12
N LEU A 245 34.42 7.54 12.18
CA LEU A 245 33.77 7.03 13.39
C LEU A 245 34.71 6.24 14.31
N GLY A 246 35.84 5.75 13.81
CA GLY A 246 36.78 4.94 14.58
C GLY A 246 36.28 3.51 14.84
N GLN A 247 35.34 3.02 14.03
CA GLN A 247 34.73 1.68 14.14
C GLN A 247 34.70 1.02 12.76
N ALA A 248 34.91 -0.30 12.69
CA ALA A 248 34.83 -1.04 11.42
C ALA A 248 33.36 -1.23 11.01
N MET A 249 32.98 -0.70 9.85
CA MET A 249 31.67 -0.99 9.24
C MET A 249 31.73 -2.38 8.58
N ALA A 250 30.89 -3.32 9.03
CA ALA A 250 30.80 -4.65 8.45
C ALA A 250 30.06 -4.61 7.09
N GLY A 251 30.80 -4.55 5.99
CA GLY A 251 30.25 -4.75 4.66
C GLY A 251 29.90 -6.23 4.45
N LYS A 252 28.63 -6.53 4.14
CA LYS A 252 28.26 -7.85 3.61
C LYS A 252 28.67 -7.90 2.14
N GLU A 253 29.67 -8.71 1.81
CA GLU A 253 30.00 -9.01 0.42
C GLU A 253 28.80 -9.74 -0.23
N VAL A 254 28.14 -9.06 -1.16
CA VAL A 254 27.13 -9.67 -2.04
C VAL A 254 27.89 -10.27 -3.21
N ALA A 255 28.24 -11.55 -3.11
CA ALA A 255 28.82 -12.30 -4.21
C ALA A 255 27.78 -12.39 -5.35
N VAL A 256 28.08 -11.71 -6.46
CA VAL A 256 27.29 -11.77 -7.70
C VAL A 256 27.50 -13.16 -8.34
N LEU A 257 26.70 -14.14 -7.93
CA LEU A 257 26.59 -15.46 -8.56
C LEU A 257 25.79 -15.37 -9.87
N TRP A 258 26.35 -14.72 -10.91
CA TRP A 258 25.64 -14.57 -12.19
C TRP A 258 26.46 -14.88 -13.46
N LEU A 259 27.67 -15.43 -13.33
CA LEU A 259 28.44 -15.86 -14.50
C LEU A 259 28.34 -17.36 -14.82
N LEU A 260 27.72 -18.17 -13.96
CA LEU A 260 27.65 -19.64 -14.14
C LEU A 260 26.29 -20.17 -14.61
N ALA A 261 25.25 -19.33 -14.69
CA ALA A 261 23.95 -19.77 -15.22
C ALA A 261 23.85 -19.72 -16.75
N VAL A 262 24.70 -18.93 -17.41
CA VAL A 262 24.67 -18.72 -18.88
C VAL A 262 25.77 -19.51 -19.61
N LEU A 263 26.81 -19.93 -18.91
CA LEU A 263 27.84 -20.83 -19.44
C LEU A 263 27.66 -22.19 -18.75
N GLY A 264 26.94 -23.08 -19.43
CA GLY A 264 26.59 -24.41 -18.95
C GLY A 264 27.78 -25.37 -18.87
N TRP A 265 28.83 -25.01 -18.11
CA TRP A 265 29.89 -25.90 -17.65
C TRP A 265 30.25 -25.52 -16.20
N GLY A 266 29.43 -25.99 -15.26
CA GLY A 266 29.78 -26.11 -13.86
C GLY A 266 29.91 -27.59 -13.50
N SER A 267 30.93 -27.95 -12.73
CA SER A 267 30.99 -29.27 -12.07
C SER A 267 29.79 -29.43 -11.14
N GLY A 268 29.09 -30.55 -11.22
CA GLY A 268 27.96 -30.84 -10.33
C GLY A 268 28.37 -30.83 -8.85
N GLY A 269 27.80 -29.93 -8.08
CA GLY A 269 27.95 -29.88 -6.62
C GLY A 269 27.03 -30.88 -5.88
N LYS A 270 27.37 -31.19 -4.63
CA LYS A 270 26.61 -32.06 -3.73
C LYS A 270 25.65 -31.26 -2.85
N VAL A 271 24.38 -31.64 -2.87
CA VAL A 271 23.30 -30.90 -2.23
C VAL A 271 22.65 -31.78 -1.17
N LEU A 272 22.64 -31.31 0.08
CA LEU A 272 21.95 -31.96 1.19
C LEU A 272 20.56 -31.35 1.35
N VAL A 273 19.54 -32.18 1.60
CA VAL A 273 18.16 -31.72 1.72
C VAL A 273 17.57 -32.14 3.07
N TRP A 274 17.01 -31.16 3.77
CA TRP A 274 16.16 -31.35 4.95
C TRP A 274 14.69 -31.10 4.57
N PRO A 275 13.90 -32.16 4.32
CA PRO A 275 12.55 -32.03 3.79
C PRO A 275 11.50 -31.77 4.87
N ALA A 276 10.40 -31.14 4.48
CA ALA A 276 9.12 -31.16 5.20
C ALA A 276 8.06 -31.91 4.39
N ASP A 277 7.09 -32.54 5.07
CA ASP A 277 6.11 -33.43 4.44
C ASP A 277 5.08 -32.70 3.55
N ASN A 278 4.27 -33.46 2.81
CA ASN A 278 3.12 -32.96 2.06
C ASN A 278 3.44 -31.90 0.98
N SER A 279 2.71 -30.78 0.99
CA SER A 279 2.79 -29.73 -0.02
C SER A 279 4.16 -29.03 -0.05
N HIS A 280 4.88 -29.07 1.07
CA HIS A 280 6.23 -28.52 1.21
C HIS A 280 7.24 -29.37 0.43
N TRP A 281 7.17 -30.69 0.54
CA TRP A 281 7.96 -31.61 -0.29
C TRP A 281 7.69 -31.41 -1.79
N LEU A 282 6.43 -31.24 -2.19
CA LEU A 282 6.09 -31.04 -3.60
C LEU A 282 6.78 -29.78 -4.18
N ASN A 283 6.86 -28.70 -3.40
CA ASN A 283 7.59 -27.48 -3.80
C ASN A 283 9.09 -27.76 -3.97
N MET A 284 9.71 -28.45 -3.00
CA MET A 284 11.13 -28.80 -3.05
C MET A 284 11.44 -29.74 -4.20
N LYS A 285 10.60 -30.76 -4.44
CA LYS A 285 10.82 -31.81 -5.42
C LYS A 285 11.12 -31.27 -6.82
N TYR A 286 10.40 -30.24 -7.28
CA TYR A 286 10.66 -29.64 -8.59
C TYR A 286 12.02 -28.95 -8.66
N ILE A 287 12.40 -28.23 -7.61
CA ILE A 287 13.72 -27.58 -7.51
C ILE A 287 14.82 -28.65 -7.53
N LEU A 288 14.66 -29.72 -6.75
CA LEU A 288 15.63 -30.80 -6.65
C LEU A 288 15.78 -31.59 -7.96
N GLN A 289 14.68 -31.90 -8.65
CA GLN A 289 14.74 -32.58 -9.95
C GLN A 289 15.55 -31.78 -10.96
N GLU A 290 15.35 -30.47 -10.96
CA GLU A 290 16.02 -29.56 -11.86
C GLU A 290 17.51 -29.40 -11.51
N LEU A 291 17.90 -29.52 -10.23
CA LEU A 291 19.31 -29.62 -9.81
C LEU A 291 19.94 -30.92 -10.32
N VAL A 292 19.26 -32.05 -10.21
CA VAL A 292 19.75 -33.34 -10.75
C VAL A 292 19.95 -33.27 -12.26
N VAL A 293 19.01 -32.67 -13.01
CA VAL A 293 19.14 -32.46 -14.46
C VAL A 293 20.37 -31.62 -14.81
N ARG A 294 20.75 -30.67 -13.95
CA ARG A 294 21.98 -29.86 -14.09
C ARG A 294 23.25 -30.58 -13.63
N GLY A 295 23.16 -31.84 -13.24
CA GLY A 295 24.30 -32.68 -12.87
C GLY A 295 24.68 -32.64 -11.39
N HIS A 296 23.88 -32.01 -10.53
CA HIS A 296 24.10 -32.02 -9.08
C HIS A 296 23.72 -33.36 -8.44
N GLU A 297 24.49 -33.78 -7.43
CA GLU A 297 24.17 -34.94 -6.62
C GLU A 297 23.29 -34.50 -5.44
N VAL A 298 22.08 -35.04 -5.34
CA VAL A 298 21.10 -34.64 -4.32
C VAL A 298 20.87 -35.78 -3.33
N THR A 299 21.16 -35.53 -2.05
CA THR A 299 20.92 -36.45 -0.94
C THR A 299 19.86 -35.87 0.00
N VAL A 300 18.81 -36.64 0.27
CA VAL A 300 17.69 -36.25 1.12
C VAL A 300 17.78 -36.99 2.46
N LEU A 301 17.90 -36.25 3.56
CA LEU A 301 17.80 -36.78 4.92
C LEU A 301 16.34 -37.06 5.23
N LEU A 302 15.96 -38.34 5.34
CA LEU A 302 14.57 -38.75 5.44
C LEU A 302 14.26 -39.36 6.82
N PRO A 303 13.57 -38.63 7.72
CA PRO A 303 13.01 -39.24 8.93
C PRO A 303 12.00 -40.35 8.59
N SER A 304 12.08 -41.50 9.26
CA SER A 304 11.26 -42.68 8.94
C SER A 304 9.74 -42.48 9.15
N CYS A 305 9.35 -41.44 9.91
CA CYS A 305 7.96 -41.08 10.17
C CYS A 305 7.27 -40.27 9.05
N LEU A 306 8.00 -39.76 8.04
CA LEU A 306 7.40 -38.97 6.96
C LEU A 306 6.52 -39.83 6.02
N LEU A 307 5.40 -39.26 5.58
CA LEU A 307 4.30 -39.97 4.93
C LEU A 307 4.40 -39.98 3.40
N ILE A 308 4.77 -38.86 2.77
CA ILE A 308 4.77 -38.74 1.30
C ILE A 308 5.97 -39.45 0.64
N LEU A 309 7.06 -39.62 1.37
CA LEU A 309 8.30 -40.15 0.84
C LEU A 309 8.39 -41.66 1.07
N ASP A 310 8.46 -42.39 -0.03
CA ASP A 310 8.74 -43.83 -0.07
C ASP A 310 10.17 -44.04 -0.61
N PRO A 311 11.15 -44.33 0.26
CA PRO A 311 12.54 -44.51 -0.15
C PRO A 311 12.74 -45.77 -1.00
N THR A 312 11.73 -46.65 -1.09
CA THR A 312 11.81 -47.89 -1.87
C THR A 312 11.46 -47.70 -3.34
N GLN A 313 10.90 -46.55 -3.73
CA GLN A 313 10.57 -46.23 -5.11
C GLN A 313 11.78 -45.65 -5.87
N PRO A 314 11.93 -45.96 -7.17
CA PRO A 314 13.02 -45.40 -7.97
C PRO A 314 12.90 -43.88 -8.04
N SER A 315 13.93 -43.19 -7.55
CA SER A 315 13.99 -41.75 -7.41
C SER A 315 15.31 -41.22 -7.99
N PRO A 316 15.32 -40.03 -8.60
CA PRO A 316 16.56 -39.35 -9.00
C PRO A 316 17.39 -38.85 -7.80
N PHE A 317 16.88 -38.98 -6.58
CA PHE A 317 17.51 -38.55 -5.34
C PHE A 317 18.08 -39.74 -4.57
N GLN A 318 19.18 -39.53 -3.85
CA GLN A 318 19.67 -40.45 -2.83
C GLN A 318 18.95 -40.18 -1.51
N PHE A 319 18.53 -41.23 -0.79
CA PHE A 319 17.87 -41.09 0.50
C PHE A 319 18.75 -41.64 1.63
N GLU A 320 19.01 -40.84 2.65
CA GLU A 320 19.64 -41.25 3.91
C GLU A 320 18.53 -41.32 4.97
N VAL A 321 18.06 -42.53 5.28
CA VAL A 321 16.92 -42.74 6.19
C VAL A 321 17.40 -42.63 7.65
N VAL A 322 16.72 -41.79 8.42
CA VAL A 322 16.95 -41.62 9.87
C VAL A 322 15.79 -42.27 10.61
N GLU A 323 16.09 -43.33 11.36
CA GLU A 323 15.08 -44.00 12.18
C GLU A 323 14.72 -43.14 13.37
N VAL A 324 13.43 -42.88 13.56
CA VAL A 324 12.91 -42.04 14.64
C VAL A 324 11.86 -42.81 15.46
N PRO A 325 11.70 -42.52 16.76
CA PRO A 325 10.79 -43.26 17.65
C PRO A 325 9.31 -42.92 17.44
N ILE A 326 8.94 -42.38 16.28
CA ILE A 326 7.58 -41.92 15.93
C ILE A 326 7.09 -42.74 14.74
N THR A 327 5.92 -43.35 14.87
CA THR A 327 5.34 -44.16 13.80
C THR A 327 4.68 -43.29 12.73
N LYS A 328 4.59 -43.80 11.49
CA LYS A 328 3.83 -43.15 10.41
C LYS A 328 2.36 -42.93 10.80
N THR A 329 1.75 -43.83 11.56
CA THR A 329 0.37 -43.68 12.01
C THR A 329 0.20 -42.52 12.98
N GLU A 330 1.12 -42.34 13.94
CA GLU A 330 1.09 -41.20 14.87
C GLU A 330 1.29 -39.86 14.14
N MET A 331 2.21 -39.80 13.17
CA MET A 331 2.41 -38.62 12.32
C MET A 331 1.16 -38.31 11.49
N ALA A 332 0.50 -39.32 10.92
CA ALA A 332 -0.74 -39.16 10.15
C ALA A 332 -1.87 -38.61 11.02
N THR A 333 -2.08 -39.15 12.23
CA THR A 333 -3.10 -38.65 13.15
C THR A 333 -2.86 -37.20 13.56
N LEU A 334 -1.61 -36.82 13.84
CA LEU A 334 -1.26 -35.43 14.18
C LEU A 334 -1.61 -34.46 13.03
N LEU A 335 -1.27 -34.82 11.80
CA LEU A 335 -1.56 -34.00 10.62
C LEU A 335 -3.06 -33.95 10.31
N GLU A 336 -3.79 -35.05 10.45
CA GLU A 336 -5.25 -35.07 10.30
C GLU A 336 -5.94 -34.18 11.33
N GLU A 337 -5.54 -34.23 12.61
CA GLU A 337 -6.05 -33.33 13.65
C GLU A 337 -5.81 -31.86 13.29
N ALA A 338 -4.60 -31.52 12.83
CA ALA A 338 -4.26 -30.16 12.41
C ALA A 338 -5.10 -29.73 11.20
N PHE A 339 -5.21 -30.56 10.16
CA PHE A 339 -5.99 -30.23 8.96
C PHE A 339 -7.48 -30.12 9.26
N TYR A 340 -8.02 -30.98 10.12
CA TYR A 340 -9.43 -30.92 10.50
C TYR A 340 -9.78 -29.60 11.20
N PHE A 341 -8.91 -29.14 12.11
CA PHE A 341 -9.04 -27.85 12.77
C PHE A 341 -9.09 -26.69 11.76
N TRP A 342 -8.10 -26.59 10.86
CA TRP A 342 -8.00 -25.49 9.89
C TRP A 342 -9.08 -25.51 8.80
N LEU A 343 -9.54 -26.70 8.39
CA LEU A 343 -10.52 -26.82 7.31
C LEU A 343 -11.97 -26.69 7.81
N TYR A 344 -12.27 -27.14 9.03
CA TYR A 344 -13.64 -27.29 9.49
C TYR A 344 -13.96 -26.55 10.79
N GLU A 345 -13.10 -26.59 11.80
CA GLU A 345 -13.44 -26.06 13.13
C GLU A 345 -13.20 -24.55 13.27
N GLU A 346 -12.13 -24.02 12.68
CA GLU A 346 -11.69 -22.62 12.81
C GLU A 346 -12.80 -21.61 12.46
N ARG A 347 -13.73 -22.00 11.57
CA ARG A 347 -14.84 -21.17 11.10
C ARG A 347 -15.99 -21.03 12.09
N VAL A 348 -16.14 -21.99 13.00
CA VAL A 348 -17.34 -22.13 13.85
C VAL A 348 -17.02 -21.80 15.30
N ILE A 349 -15.75 -21.91 15.68
CA ILE A 349 -15.30 -21.62 17.03
C ILE A 349 -14.94 -20.15 17.20
N PRO A 350 -15.05 -19.63 18.41
CA PRO A 350 -14.66 -18.25 18.65
C PRO A 350 -13.13 -18.03 18.64
N VAL A 351 -12.73 -16.77 18.43
CA VAL A 351 -11.33 -16.39 18.15
C VAL A 351 -10.33 -16.83 19.24
N TRP A 352 -10.68 -16.75 20.52
CA TRP A 352 -9.79 -17.18 21.62
C TRP A 352 -9.64 -18.71 21.70
N GLU A 353 -10.70 -19.45 21.39
CA GLU A 353 -10.67 -20.91 21.34
C GLU A 353 -9.84 -21.39 20.15
N SER A 354 -9.96 -20.70 19.01
CA SER A 354 -9.09 -20.89 17.85
C SER A 354 -7.62 -20.70 18.24
N PHE A 355 -7.27 -19.63 18.96
CA PHE A 355 -5.89 -19.40 19.40
C PHE A 355 -5.36 -20.49 20.33
N TYR A 356 -6.16 -20.94 21.29
CA TYR A 356 -5.76 -22.03 22.19
C TYR A 356 -5.46 -23.32 21.41
N LYS A 357 -6.31 -23.67 20.44
CA LYS A 357 -6.10 -24.84 19.57
C LYS A 357 -4.88 -24.68 18.66
N VAL A 358 -4.64 -23.50 18.07
CA VAL A 358 -3.42 -23.20 17.30
C VAL A 358 -2.18 -23.41 18.14
N ALA A 359 -2.14 -22.85 19.37
CA ALA A 359 -1.02 -23.03 20.29
C ALA A 359 -0.78 -24.51 20.63
N GLN A 360 -1.85 -25.29 20.84
CA GLN A 360 -1.76 -26.72 21.12
C GLN A 360 -1.18 -27.52 19.94
N VAL A 361 -1.65 -27.24 18.71
CA VAL A 361 -1.14 -27.89 17.49
C VAL A 361 0.33 -27.55 17.25
N MET A 362 0.71 -26.27 17.39
CA MET A 362 2.09 -25.82 17.25
C MET A 362 3.01 -26.49 18.28
N HIS A 363 2.58 -26.62 19.53
CA HIS A 363 3.38 -27.29 20.57
C HIS A 363 3.55 -28.79 20.30
N LYS A 364 2.53 -29.48 19.78
CA LYS A 364 2.65 -30.89 19.37
C LYS A 364 3.65 -31.05 18.21
N LEU A 365 3.55 -30.21 17.18
CA LEU A 365 4.46 -30.21 16.02
C LEU A 365 5.90 -29.90 16.43
N GLU A 366 6.09 -28.96 17.35
CA GLU A 366 7.39 -28.60 17.93
C GLU A 366 8.03 -29.81 18.62
N ASN A 367 7.30 -30.49 19.52
CA ASN A 367 7.81 -31.65 20.25
C ASN A 367 8.24 -32.78 19.31
N VAL A 368 7.43 -33.08 18.29
CA VAL A 368 7.75 -34.09 17.26
C VAL A 368 9.01 -33.69 16.49
N THR A 369 9.09 -32.44 16.06
CA THR A 369 10.24 -31.94 15.30
C THR A 369 11.51 -32.02 16.12
N ARG A 370 11.49 -31.63 17.40
CA ARG A 370 12.65 -31.73 18.32
C ARG A 370 13.15 -33.16 18.51
N ILE A 371 12.24 -34.14 18.63
CA ILE A 371 12.62 -35.56 18.74
C ILE A 371 13.37 -35.98 17.47
N ILE A 372 12.85 -35.60 16.30
CA ILE A 372 13.48 -35.89 15.01
C ILE A 372 14.87 -35.22 14.93
N SER A 373 15.01 -33.96 15.37
CA SER A 373 16.29 -33.24 15.42
C SER A 373 17.32 -33.93 16.29
N ASP A 374 16.91 -34.38 17.47
CA ASP A 374 17.77 -35.05 18.45
C ASP A 374 18.35 -36.35 17.89
N GLU A 375 17.56 -37.15 17.18
CA GLU A 375 18.02 -38.41 16.57
C GLU A 375 19.07 -38.17 15.47
N VAL A 376 18.99 -37.06 14.75
CA VAL A 376 20.03 -36.68 13.78
C VAL A 376 21.30 -36.20 14.49
N LEU A 377 21.16 -35.28 15.45
CA LEU A 377 22.29 -34.61 16.10
C LEU A 377 23.08 -35.51 17.05
N LYS A 378 22.40 -36.42 17.75
CA LYS A 378 23.04 -37.35 18.70
C LYS A 378 23.68 -38.55 18.00
N ASN A 379 23.35 -38.79 16.73
CA ASN A 379 23.95 -39.87 15.95
C ASN A 379 25.30 -39.42 15.37
N GLU A 380 26.36 -39.53 16.18
CA GLU A 380 27.73 -39.15 15.79
C GLU A 380 28.19 -39.85 14.50
N ALA A 381 27.83 -41.12 14.32
CA ALA A 381 28.19 -41.89 13.13
C ALA A 381 27.54 -41.32 11.86
N LEU A 382 26.29 -40.85 11.94
CA LEU A 382 25.62 -40.17 10.83
C LEU A 382 26.24 -38.80 10.56
N MET A 383 26.47 -37.99 11.60
CA MET A 383 27.04 -36.65 11.46
C MET A 383 28.46 -36.66 10.87
N GLU A 384 29.30 -37.63 11.26
CA GLU A 384 30.62 -37.80 10.67
C GLU A 384 30.56 -38.27 9.21
N ARG A 385 29.58 -39.14 8.84
CA ARG A 385 29.35 -39.48 7.43
C ARG A 385 28.92 -38.25 6.61
N LEU A 386 28.00 -37.45 7.12
CA LEU A 386 27.53 -36.23 6.44
C LEU A 386 28.67 -35.22 6.26
N ARG A 387 29.53 -35.07 7.28
CA ARG A 387 30.72 -34.21 7.22
C ARG A 387 31.75 -34.74 6.22
N ALA A 388 32.00 -36.05 6.19
CA ALA A 388 32.92 -36.69 5.24
C ALA A 388 32.43 -36.64 3.78
N SER A 389 31.12 -36.57 3.55
CA SER A 389 30.52 -36.48 2.22
C SER A 389 30.75 -35.14 1.51
N THR A 390 31.20 -34.10 2.24
CA THR A 390 31.53 -32.75 1.74
C THR A 390 30.41 -32.14 0.89
N PHE A 391 29.25 -31.89 1.50
CA PHE A 391 28.15 -31.18 0.85
C PHE A 391 28.46 -29.69 0.64
N ASP A 392 28.01 -29.12 -0.48
CA ASP A 392 28.26 -27.72 -0.85
C ASP A 392 27.17 -26.78 -0.32
N VAL A 393 25.94 -27.28 -0.15
CA VAL A 393 24.79 -26.49 0.31
C VAL A 393 23.72 -27.39 0.93
N LEU A 394 23.02 -26.86 1.93
CA LEU A 394 21.83 -27.48 2.53
C LEU A 394 20.56 -26.74 2.11
N LEU A 395 19.57 -27.45 1.57
CA LEU A 395 18.23 -26.95 1.29
C LEU A 395 17.26 -27.41 2.38
N ALA A 396 16.57 -26.49 3.04
CA ALA A 396 15.62 -26.80 4.11
C ALA A 396 14.28 -26.08 3.93
N ASP A 397 13.22 -26.67 4.48
CA ASP A 397 11.96 -25.97 4.71
C ASP A 397 11.90 -25.49 6.19
N PRO A 398 11.69 -24.19 6.44
CA PRO A 398 11.70 -23.64 7.79
C PRO A 398 10.49 -24.05 8.65
N LEU A 399 9.50 -24.76 8.10
CA LEU A 399 8.40 -25.34 8.88
C LEU A 399 8.89 -26.45 9.83
N ALA A 400 9.99 -27.12 9.49
CA ALA A 400 10.67 -28.11 10.32
C ALA A 400 12.03 -27.56 10.79
N PRO A 401 12.05 -26.62 11.76
CA PRO A 401 13.27 -25.96 12.23
C PRO A 401 14.28 -26.98 12.71
N SER A 402 15.44 -27.03 12.04
CA SER A 402 16.57 -27.96 12.29
C SER A 402 17.62 -27.86 11.18
N GLY A 403 17.18 -27.59 9.95
CA GLY A 403 18.07 -27.59 8.79
C GLY A 403 19.22 -26.60 8.92
N GLU A 404 18.95 -25.42 9.46
CA GLU A 404 19.93 -24.39 9.78
C GLU A 404 20.92 -24.85 10.87
N LEU A 405 20.45 -25.60 11.87
CA LEU A 405 21.29 -26.15 12.93
C LEU A 405 22.22 -27.25 12.40
N PHE A 406 21.72 -28.09 11.48
CA PHE A 406 22.55 -29.08 10.79
C PHE A 406 23.59 -28.41 9.90
N ALA A 407 23.21 -27.37 9.17
CA ALA A 407 24.11 -26.60 8.34
C ALA A 407 25.24 -25.96 9.16
N GLU A 408 24.91 -25.37 10.32
CA GLU A 408 25.89 -24.78 11.24
C GLU A 408 26.86 -25.85 11.79
N LYS A 409 26.35 -27.03 12.20
CA LYS A 409 27.20 -28.15 12.70
C LYS A 409 28.10 -28.76 11.60
N LEU A 410 27.63 -28.75 10.36
CA LEU A 410 28.37 -29.23 9.20
C LEU A 410 29.29 -28.17 8.58
N GLY A 411 29.09 -26.89 8.92
CA GLY A 411 29.86 -25.76 8.37
C GLY A 411 29.54 -25.46 6.91
N ILE A 412 28.31 -25.72 6.47
CA ILE A 412 27.89 -25.57 5.06
C ILE A 412 26.86 -24.43 4.90
N PRO A 413 26.86 -23.71 3.76
CA PRO A 413 25.81 -22.74 3.45
C PRO A 413 24.42 -23.38 3.44
N PHE A 414 23.40 -22.66 3.90
CA PHE A 414 22.01 -23.14 3.89
C PHE A 414 21.08 -22.21 3.11
N VAL A 415 20.04 -22.78 2.52
CA VAL A 415 19.01 -22.09 1.75
C VAL A 415 17.64 -22.55 2.21
N TYR A 416 16.78 -21.61 2.60
CA TYR A 416 15.37 -21.90 2.85
C TYR A 416 14.56 -21.89 1.57
N THR A 417 13.63 -22.83 1.49
CA THR A 417 12.53 -22.83 0.54
C THR A 417 11.24 -22.99 1.33
N ILE A 418 10.39 -21.97 1.29
CA ILE A 418 9.14 -21.93 2.04
C ILE A 418 8.01 -21.55 1.10
N ARG A 419 6.85 -22.19 1.25
CA ARG A 419 5.65 -21.83 0.50
C ARG A 419 4.86 -20.74 1.21
N PHE A 420 4.62 -20.93 2.51
CA PHE A 420 4.05 -19.94 3.41
C PHE A 420 4.34 -20.33 4.87
N SER A 421 4.31 -19.36 5.79
CA SER A 421 4.12 -19.61 7.22
C SER A 421 2.78 -19.05 7.71
N ILE A 422 2.30 -19.56 8.86
CA ILE A 422 1.07 -19.07 9.48
C ILE A 422 1.22 -17.58 9.80
N GLY A 423 0.28 -16.75 9.31
CA GLY A 423 0.33 -15.30 9.48
C GLY A 423 1.47 -14.58 8.76
N ASN A 424 2.14 -15.23 7.81
CA ASN A 424 3.34 -14.69 7.12
C ASN A 424 4.48 -14.33 8.09
N THR A 425 4.53 -15.00 9.24
CA THR A 425 5.38 -14.63 10.38
C THR A 425 6.87 -14.85 10.07
N ILE A 426 7.25 -16.02 9.54
CA ILE A 426 8.65 -16.33 9.20
C ILE A 426 9.14 -15.41 8.08
N GLU A 427 8.33 -15.21 7.04
CA GLU A 427 8.68 -14.38 5.90
C GLU A 427 8.87 -12.92 6.31
N ARG A 428 8.00 -12.38 7.18
CA ARG A 428 8.12 -11.03 7.72
C ARG A 428 9.29 -10.87 8.67
N LEU A 429 9.35 -11.71 9.69
CA LEU A 429 10.24 -11.49 10.84
C LEU A 429 11.66 -11.97 10.55
N CYS A 430 11.82 -13.12 9.87
CA CYS A 430 13.12 -13.70 9.57
C CYS A 430 13.55 -13.41 8.12
N GLY A 431 12.59 -13.39 7.19
CA GLY A 431 12.83 -13.08 5.78
C GLY A 431 12.81 -11.57 5.44
N THR A 432 12.43 -10.71 6.38
CA THR A 432 12.28 -9.25 6.19
C THR A 432 11.30 -8.84 5.09
N LEU A 433 10.38 -9.74 4.71
CA LEU A 433 9.37 -9.49 3.69
C LEU A 433 8.32 -8.48 4.21
N PRO A 434 8.08 -7.34 3.53
CA PRO A 434 7.01 -6.44 3.94
C PRO A 434 5.64 -7.09 3.69
N ALA A 435 4.90 -7.36 4.76
CA ALA A 435 3.47 -7.71 4.69
C ALA A 435 2.66 -6.81 5.63
N PRO A 436 2.18 -5.65 5.12
CA PRO A 436 1.40 -4.72 5.92
C PRO A 436 0.03 -5.29 6.26
N PRO A 437 -0.30 -5.45 7.55
CA PRO A 437 -1.53 -6.13 7.98
C PRO A 437 -2.81 -5.34 7.65
N SER A 438 -2.68 -4.10 7.18
CA SER A 438 -3.81 -3.29 6.70
C SER A 438 -4.36 -3.74 5.35
N PHE A 439 -3.61 -4.52 4.55
CA PHE A 439 -4.06 -4.96 3.22
C PHE A 439 -3.53 -6.33 2.78
N VAL A 440 -2.48 -6.86 3.42
CA VAL A 440 -2.05 -8.25 3.20
C VAL A 440 -2.81 -9.13 4.20
N PRO A 441 -3.75 -9.99 3.77
CA PRO A 441 -4.44 -10.89 4.69
C PRO A 441 -3.44 -11.83 5.34
N ALA A 442 -3.60 -12.09 6.63
CA ALA A 442 -2.76 -13.06 7.34
C ALA A 442 -2.98 -14.41 6.66
N THR A 443 -1.90 -15.10 6.29
CA THR A 443 -2.03 -16.45 5.73
C THR A 443 -2.79 -17.33 6.73
N VAL A 444 -3.74 -18.13 6.21
CA VAL A 444 -4.79 -18.90 6.89
C VAL A 444 -5.94 -18.10 7.54
N SER A 445 -5.88 -16.77 7.56
CA SER A 445 -7.10 -15.98 7.74
C SER A 445 -7.89 -16.05 6.43
N CYS A 446 -9.17 -16.43 6.47
CA CYS A 446 -10.05 -16.46 5.28
C CYS A 446 -10.31 -15.06 4.67
N LEU A 447 -9.49 -14.07 5.00
CA LEU A 447 -9.54 -12.71 4.50
C LEU A 447 -8.85 -12.63 3.13
N THR A 448 -9.27 -11.68 2.32
CA THR A 448 -8.66 -11.39 1.01
C THR A 448 -7.87 -10.08 1.08
N ASP A 449 -7.23 -9.68 -0.01
CA ASP A 449 -6.67 -8.33 -0.16
C ASP A 449 -7.75 -7.22 -0.15
N ARG A 450 -9.01 -7.58 -0.44
CA ARG A 450 -10.19 -6.71 -0.32
C ARG A 450 -10.83 -6.85 1.07
N MET A 451 -10.27 -6.14 2.05
CA MET A 451 -10.82 -6.06 3.42
C MET A 451 -11.50 -4.72 3.69
N SER A 452 -12.71 -4.77 4.26
CA SER A 452 -13.37 -3.64 4.92
C SER A 452 -12.58 -3.15 6.14
N PHE A 453 -12.90 -1.98 6.68
CA PHE A 453 -12.21 -1.44 7.86
C PHE A 453 -12.20 -2.42 9.05
N LEU A 454 -13.33 -3.07 9.35
CA LEU A 454 -13.43 -4.06 10.42
C LEU A 454 -12.61 -5.32 10.14
N GLU A 455 -12.59 -5.77 8.89
CA GLU A 455 -11.77 -6.90 8.47
C GLU A 455 -10.28 -6.58 8.53
N ARG A 456 -9.86 -5.35 8.20
CA ARG A 456 -8.48 -4.87 8.38
C ARG A 456 -8.09 -4.86 9.85
N LEU A 457 -8.96 -4.38 10.73
CA LEU A 457 -8.73 -4.44 12.19
C LEU A 457 -8.62 -5.87 12.69
N LYS A 458 -9.52 -6.76 12.25
CA LYS A 458 -9.45 -8.20 12.54
C LYS A 458 -8.14 -8.79 12.04
N ASN A 459 -7.70 -8.43 10.83
CA ASN A 459 -6.45 -8.91 10.25
C ASN A 459 -5.23 -8.45 11.06
N ILE A 460 -5.17 -7.16 11.43
CA ILE A 460 -4.11 -6.61 12.30
C ILE A 460 -4.06 -7.36 13.63
N PHE A 461 -5.21 -7.64 14.22
CA PHE A 461 -5.29 -8.42 15.45
C PHE A 461 -4.79 -9.86 15.24
N THR A 462 -5.20 -10.53 14.15
CA THR A 462 -4.72 -11.86 13.79
C THR A 462 -3.19 -11.90 13.63
N TYR A 463 -2.59 -10.97 12.88
CA TYR A 463 -1.13 -10.84 12.77
C TYR A 463 -0.47 -10.73 14.15
N THR A 464 -0.99 -9.85 15.00
CA THR A 464 -0.41 -9.58 16.31
C THR A 464 -0.45 -10.82 17.21
N VAL A 465 -1.57 -11.54 17.23
CA VAL A 465 -1.69 -12.75 18.05
C VAL A 465 -0.81 -13.87 17.51
N LEU A 466 -0.77 -14.06 16.19
CA LEU A 466 0.11 -15.05 15.58
C LEU A 466 1.58 -14.73 15.85
N ASP A 467 2.01 -13.47 15.74
CA ASP A 467 3.36 -13.03 16.11
C ASP A 467 3.69 -13.38 17.57
N ILE A 468 2.75 -13.16 18.52
CA ILE A 468 2.92 -13.51 19.94
C ILE A 468 3.07 -15.02 20.13
N VAL A 469 2.17 -15.81 19.53
CA VAL A 469 2.22 -17.29 19.61
C VAL A 469 3.55 -17.80 19.04
N TYR A 470 3.93 -17.32 17.87
CA TYR A 470 5.16 -17.74 17.21
C TYR A 470 6.41 -17.34 18.01
N HIS A 471 6.43 -16.15 18.61
CA HIS A 471 7.58 -15.66 19.38
C HIS A 471 7.71 -16.37 20.73
N TYR A 472 6.65 -16.35 21.55
CA TYR A 472 6.72 -16.80 22.94
C TYR A 472 6.56 -18.31 23.10
N LEU A 473 5.77 -18.96 22.24
CA LEU A 473 5.50 -20.40 22.38
C LEU A 473 6.42 -21.23 21.49
N PHE A 474 6.66 -20.82 20.24
CA PHE A 474 7.44 -21.62 19.29
C PHE A 474 8.93 -21.26 19.32
N TRP A 475 9.31 -20.02 18.93
CA TRP A 475 10.71 -19.63 18.84
C TRP A 475 11.42 -19.54 20.18
N GLY A 476 10.75 -19.11 21.25
CA GLY A 476 11.37 -19.08 22.58
C GLY A 476 11.91 -20.44 23.04
N SER A 477 11.19 -21.52 22.70
CA SER A 477 11.63 -22.90 22.99
C SER A 477 12.77 -23.35 22.06
N TRP A 478 12.70 -23.01 20.77
CA TRP A 478 13.75 -23.33 19.81
C TRP A 478 15.05 -22.55 20.07
N ASP A 479 14.99 -21.27 20.43
CA ASP A 479 16.16 -20.48 20.79
C ASP A 479 16.90 -21.09 21.99
N GLN A 480 16.14 -21.60 22.97
CA GLN A 480 16.74 -22.34 24.10
C GLN A 480 17.39 -23.64 23.62
N TYR A 481 16.72 -24.43 22.79
CA TYR A 481 17.27 -25.66 22.23
C TYR A 481 18.54 -25.41 21.39
N TYR A 482 18.58 -24.34 20.60
CA TYR A 482 19.75 -23.93 19.82
C TYR A 482 20.91 -23.56 20.74
N SER A 483 20.62 -22.81 21.80
CA SER A 483 21.60 -22.44 22.80
C SER A 483 22.19 -23.67 23.50
N ASP A 484 21.35 -24.66 23.83
CA ASP A 484 21.77 -25.90 24.46
C ASP A 484 22.66 -26.75 23.52
N VAL A 485 22.32 -26.84 22.23
CA VAL A 485 23.07 -27.65 21.25
C VAL A 485 24.37 -26.98 20.78
N LEU A 486 24.39 -25.66 20.64
CA LEU A 486 25.54 -24.89 20.17
C LEU A 486 26.44 -24.37 21.30
N ALA A 487 25.99 -24.49 22.56
CA ALA A 487 26.68 -23.96 23.75
C ALA A 487 27.03 -22.46 23.66
N ARG A 488 26.21 -21.68 22.93
CA ARG A 488 26.33 -20.21 22.77
C ARG A 488 24.94 -19.59 22.70
N SER A 489 24.77 -18.38 23.24
CA SER A 489 23.48 -17.68 23.27
C SER A 489 23.15 -17.04 21.91
N ASP A 490 22.78 -17.87 20.95
CA ASP A 490 22.38 -17.42 19.62
C ASP A 490 20.86 -17.45 19.48
N ARG A 491 20.31 -16.34 18.99
CA ARG A 491 18.90 -16.27 18.57
C ARG A 491 18.79 -16.73 17.13
N SER A 492 17.93 -17.71 16.87
CA SER A 492 17.68 -18.28 15.53
C SER A 492 17.12 -17.22 14.57
N CYS A 493 16.29 -16.31 15.09
CA CYS A 493 15.72 -15.18 14.35
C CYS A 493 15.78 -13.92 15.22
N ALA A 494 16.62 -12.95 14.84
CA ALA A 494 16.83 -11.72 15.61
C ALA A 494 15.64 -10.75 15.46
N TRP A 495 14.70 -10.80 16.41
CA TRP A 495 13.64 -9.80 16.54
C TRP A 495 14.19 -8.53 17.22
N THR A 496 14.16 -7.38 16.53
CA THR A 496 14.36 -6.07 17.16
C THR A 496 13.06 -5.64 17.85
N ALA A 497 13.09 -5.56 19.18
CA ALA A 497 11.90 -5.41 20.02
C ALA A 497 11.16 -4.05 19.94
N GLU A 498 11.52 -3.18 19.00
CA GLU A 498 11.05 -1.80 18.95
C GLU A 498 9.64 -1.61 18.38
N MET A 499 9.05 -2.60 17.67
CA MET A 499 7.77 -2.37 16.97
C MET A 499 6.49 -2.62 17.78
N MET A 500 6.52 -3.41 18.88
CA MET A 500 5.27 -3.88 19.51
C MET A 500 5.09 -3.48 20.99
N GLY A 501 6.16 -3.19 21.73
CA GLY A 501 6.09 -2.91 23.18
C GLY A 501 5.27 -1.69 23.56
N SER A 502 5.21 -0.67 22.70
CA SER A 502 4.44 0.56 22.95
C SER A 502 3.06 0.59 22.32
N ARG A 503 2.74 -0.32 21.36
CA ARG A 503 1.52 -0.25 20.53
C ARG A 503 0.44 -1.27 20.89
N PHE A 504 0.80 -2.36 21.57
CA PHE A 504 -0.14 -3.43 21.96
C PHE A 504 -1.29 -2.96 22.88
N PRO A 505 -1.06 -2.08 23.89
CA PRO A 505 -2.15 -1.53 24.69
C PRO A 505 -3.09 -0.65 23.88
N TRP A 506 -2.58 0.10 22.90
CA TRP A 506 -3.38 0.97 22.03
C TRP A 506 -4.23 0.18 21.05
N LEU A 507 -3.76 -0.98 20.55
CA LEU A 507 -4.54 -1.87 19.69
C LEU A 507 -5.66 -2.57 20.44
N LEU A 508 -5.40 -3.02 21.69
CA LEU A 508 -6.44 -3.55 22.58
C LEU A 508 -7.46 -2.49 22.96
N TRP A 509 -7.01 -1.24 23.17
CA TRP A 509 -7.89 -0.11 23.45
C TRP A 509 -8.71 0.30 22.23
N ALA A 510 -8.13 0.34 21.03
CA ALA A 510 -8.86 0.58 19.78
C ALA A 510 -9.89 -0.51 19.49
N TYR A 511 -9.53 -1.78 19.70
CA TYR A 511 -10.47 -2.91 19.61
C TYR A 511 -11.60 -2.80 20.63
N ALA A 512 -11.31 -2.41 21.88
CA ALA A 512 -12.32 -2.17 22.91
C ALA A 512 -13.20 -0.94 22.63
N CYS A 513 -12.67 0.11 22.01
CA CYS A 513 -13.42 1.28 21.57
C CYS A 513 -14.33 0.98 20.37
N CYS A 514 -13.98 0.01 19.51
CA CYS A 514 -14.87 -0.47 18.45
C CYS A 514 -16.08 -1.27 18.96
N TRP A 515 -16.13 -1.60 20.26
CA TRP A 515 -17.29 -2.23 20.91
C TRP A 515 -18.17 -1.23 21.67
N SER A 516 -17.89 0.08 21.59
CA SER A 516 -18.87 1.07 22.05
C SER A 516 -20.10 1.01 21.14
N ALA A 517 -21.30 1.04 21.74
CA ALA A 517 -22.58 1.11 21.04
C ALA A 517 -22.49 2.09 19.85
N GLY A 518 -22.85 1.62 18.66
CA GLY A 518 -22.77 2.39 17.42
C GLY A 518 -23.34 3.80 17.62
N PHE A 519 -22.58 4.82 17.23
CA PHE A 519 -23.07 6.17 17.21
C PHE A 519 -24.22 6.25 16.18
N CYS A 520 -25.46 6.20 16.65
CA CYS A 520 -26.66 6.41 15.85
C CYS A 520 -26.73 7.88 15.43
N GLY A 521 -26.20 8.21 14.26
CA GLY A 521 -26.32 9.53 13.65
C GLY A 521 -27.63 9.72 12.87
N LYS A 522 -28.08 10.97 12.75
CA LYS A 522 -29.23 11.39 11.96
C LYS A 522 -28.79 11.86 10.58
N VAL A 523 -29.35 11.27 9.55
CA VAL A 523 -29.00 11.54 8.15
C VAL A 523 -30.19 12.20 7.45
N VAL A 524 -29.95 13.31 6.77
CA VAL A 524 -30.92 13.92 5.86
C VAL A 524 -30.51 13.66 4.42
N VAL A 525 -31.46 13.40 3.53
CA VAL A 525 -31.19 13.05 2.13
C VAL A 525 -31.85 14.06 1.20
N TRP A 526 -31.08 14.61 0.27
CA TRP A 526 -31.57 15.33 -0.90
C TRP A 526 -31.55 14.38 -2.10
N PRO A 527 -32.68 13.72 -2.42
CA PRO A 527 -32.71 12.63 -3.38
C PRO A 527 -32.65 13.14 -4.83
N THR A 528 -32.13 12.28 -5.70
CA THR A 528 -32.37 12.33 -7.15
C THR A 528 -33.17 11.10 -7.53
N ASP A 529 -34.19 11.26 -8.36
CA ASP A 529 -35.16 10.22 -8.66
C ASP A 529 -34.66 9.20 -9.71
N ALA A 530 -35.54 8.31 -10.16
CA ALA A 530 -35.29 7.29 -11.16
C ALA A 530 -34.10 6.38 -10.78
N SER A 531 -33.16 6.17 -11.70
CA SER A 531 -32.01 5.28 -11.50
C SER A 531 -31.12 5.71 -10.33
N HIS A 532 -31.07 7.01 -10.01
CA HIS A 532 -30.26 7.53 -8.92
C HIS A 532 -30.84 7.12 -7.56
N TRP A 533 -32.17 7.17 -7.41
CA TRP A 533 -32.87 6.74 -6.20
C TRP A 533 -32.65 5.26 -5.93
N ILE A 534 -32.74 4.40 -6.95
CA ILE A 534 -32.51 2.95 -6.79
C ILE A 534 -31.15 2.69 -6.15
N ASN A 535 -30.10 3.41 -6.59
CA ASN A 535 -28.75 3.26 -6.05
C ASN A 535 -28.61 3.79 -4.62
N VAL A 536 -29.07 5.01 -4.38
CA VAL A 536 -28.94 5.65 -3.06
C VAL A 536 -29.80 4.91 -2.03
N LYS A 537 -30.97 4.39 -2.41
CA LYS A 537 -31.85 3.64 -1.53
C LYS A 537 -31.12 2.48 -0.82
N VAL A 538 -30.28 1.72 -1.53
CA VAL A 538 -29.54 0.61 -0.92
C VAL A 538 -28.56 1.10 0.15
N LEU A 539 -27.87 2.22 -0.12
CA LEU A 539 -27.00 2.87 0.87
C LEU A 539 -27.81 3.30 2.10
N LEU A 540 -28.99 3.89 1.90
CA LEU A 540 -29.86 4.34 2.99
C LEU A 540 -30.42 3.18 3.82
N GLU A 541 -30.82 2.07 3.19
CA GLU A 541 -31.30 0.86 3.88
C GLU A 541 -30.20 0.30 4.80
N GLU A 542 -28.95 0.23 4.32
CA GLU A 542 -27.81 -0.21 5.13
C GLU A 542 -27.52 0.75 6.29
N LEU A 543 -27.69 2.06 6.11
CA LEU A 543 -27.57 3.03 7.20
C LEU A 543 -28.64 2.80 8.27
N VAL A 544 -29.89 2.55 7.88
CA VAL A 544 -30.96 2.23 8.83
C VAL A 544 -30.67 0.91 9.55
N LEU A 545 -30.19 -0.13 8.84
CA LEU A 545 -29.80 -1.40 9.44
C LEU A 545 -28.69 -1.24 10.49
N ARG A 546 -27.80 -0.26 10.32
CA ARG A 546 -26.74 0.10 11.28
C ARG A 546 -27.22 1.02 12.40
N GLY A 547 -28.51 1.35 12.44
CA GLY A 547 -29.15 2.13 13.50
C GLY A 547 -29.15 3.64 13.28
N HIS A 548 -28.88 4.13 12.06
CA HIS A 548 -29.01 5.54 11.73
C HIS A 548 -30.48 5.93 11.45
N GLU A 549 -30.87 7.14 11.85
CA GLU A 549 -32.18 7.70 11.54
C GLU A 549 -32.11 8.46 10.20
N VAL A 550 -32.83 8.00 9.18
CA VAL A 550 -32.77 8.57 7.83
C VAL A 550 -34.05 9.34 7.51
N THR A 551 -33.91 10.62 7.17
CA THR A 551 -35.00 11.49 6.69
C THR A 551 -34.77 11.90 5.23
N VAL A 552 -35.73 11.68 4.36
CA VAL A 552 -35.64 11.99 2.92
C VAL A 552 -36.53 13.19 2.57
N LEU A 553 -35.93 14.22 1.97
CA LEU A 553 -36.63 15.42 1.51
C LEU A 553 -37.19 15.16 0.10
N VAL A 554 -38.44 14.70 0.00
CA VAL A 554 -39.01 14.18 -1.25
C VAL A 554 -39.95 15.20 -1.91
N PRO A 555 -39.82 15.49 -3.22
CA PRO A 555 -40.80 16.28 -3.96
C PRO A 555 -42.19 15.60 -4.01
N SER A 556 -43.26 16.40 -3.95
CA SER A 556 -44.64 15.88 -4.00
C SER A 556 -44.97 15.16 -5.31
N SER A 557 -44.38 15.62 -6.42
CA SER A 557 -44.36 14.94 -7.73
C SER A 557 -43.00 14.27 -7.91
N ASN A 558 -42.95 12.94 -8.03
CA ASN A 558 -41.73 12.13 -8.08
C ASN A 558 -41.98 10.84 -8.90
N LEU A 559 -40.94 10.12 -9.31
CA LEU A 559 -41.01 8.95 -10.19
C LEU A 559 -41.06 7.63 -9.40
N LEU A 560 -40.03 7.34 -8.61
CA LEU A 560 -39.84 6.03 -7.96
C LEU A 560 -39.84 6.09 -6.42
N ILE A 561 -39.98 7.28 -5.83
CA ILE A 561 -39.91 7.47 -4.38
C ILE A 561 -41.30 7.33 -3.77
N ASN A 562 -41.67 6.11 -3.39
CA ASN A 562 -42.94 5.85 -2.73
C ASN A 562 -42.95 6.31 -1.27
N TYR A 563 -43.14 7.61 -1.05
CA TYR A 563 -43.22 8.22 0.30
C TYR A 563 -44.50 7.88 1.07
N GLN A 564 -45.50 7.27 0.41
CA GLN A 564 -46.75 6.82 1.03
C GLN A 564 -46.63 5.40 1.61
N ASP A 565 -45.52 4.70 1.33
CA ASP A 565 -45.26 3.37 1.84
C ASP A 565 -44.96 3.40 3.34
N THR A 566 -45.97 3.06 4.16
CA THR A 566 -45.83 2.95 5.62
C THR A 566 -44.87 1.84 6.08
N SER A 567 -44.46 0.93 5.19
CA SER A 567 -43.47 -0.12 5.49
C SER A 567 -42.03 0.34 5.26
N SER A 568 -41.83 1.52 4.68
CA SER A 568 -40.50 2.09 4.44
C SER A 568 -39.74 2.33 5.76
N PRO A 569 -38.46 1.96 5.84
CA PRO A 569 -37.62 2.25 7.00
C PRO A 569 -37.22 3.74 7.12
N PHE A 570 -37.63 4.58 6.16
CA PHE A 570 -37.26 6.00 6.09
C PHE A 570 -38.37 6.92 6.60
N THR A 571 -37.97 8.04 7.19
CA THR A 571 -38.88 9.17 7.42
C THR A 571 -38.91 10.07 6.19
N PHE A 572 -40.09 10.49 5.74
CA PHE A 572 -40.22 11.36 4.57
C PHE A 572 -40.73 12.74 4.96
N GLU A 573 -40.10 13.78 4.42
CA GLU A 573 -40.56 15.16 4.49
C GLU A 573 -40.92 15.62 3.07
N VAL A 574 -42.20 15.87 2.82
CA VAL A 574 -42.70 16.14 1.46
C VAL A 574 -42.59 17.62 1.12
N LEU A 575 -41.80 17.95 0.10
CA LEU A 575 -41.68 19.27 -0.49
C LEU A 575 -42.79 19.48 -1.52
N GLN A 576 -43.72 20.40 -1.26
CA GLN A 576 -44.79 20.75 -2.18
C GLN A 576 -44.23 21.55 -3.37
N VAL A 577 -44.04 20.88 -4.50
CA VAL A 577 -43.50 21.50 -5.73
C VAL A 577 -44.61 22.09 -6.60
N PRO A 578 -44.32 23.14 -7.39
CA PRO A 578 -45.33 23.83 -8.21
C PRO A 578 -45.73 23.09 -9.49
N PHE A 579 -45.02 22.01 -9.86
CA PHE A 579 -45.29 21.21 -11.06
C PHE A 579 -46.04 19.91 -10.74
N THR A 580 -46.78 19.41 -11.73
CA THR A 580 -47.62 18.20 -11.59
C THR A 580 -46.86 16.94 -11.98
N GLN A 581 -47.30 15.78 -11.45
CA GLN A 581 -46.79 14.48 -11.87
C GLN A 581 -46.85 14.27 -13.38
N LYS A 582 -47.96 14.67 -14.02
CA LYS A 582 -48.12 14.58 -15.48
C LYS A 582 -47.04 15.35 -16.24
N THR A 583 -46.67 16.54 -15.76
CA THR A 583 -45.61 17.35 -16.36
C THR A 583 -44.27 16.64 -16.25
N LEU A 584 -43.95 16.10 -15.07
CA LEU A 584 -42.72 15.35 -14.84
C LEU A 584 -42.65 14.10 -15.72
N ASP A 585 -43.75 13.33 -15.82
CA ASP A 585 -43.83 12.14 -16.66
C ASP A 585 -43.60 12.47 -18.15
N THR A 586 -44.22 13.53 -18.67
CA THR A 586 -44.02 13.97 -20.07
C THR A 586 -42.58 14.41 -20.33
N VAL A 587 -41.97 15.20 -19.43
CA VAL A 587 -40.56 15.63 -19.57
C VAL A 587 -39.62 14.41 -19.59
N MET A 588 -39.86 13.41 -18.73
CA MET A 588 -39.06 12.19 -18.70
C MET A 588 -39.29 11.31 -19.93
N GLU A 589 -40.52 11.20 -20.42
CA GLU A 589 -40.83 10.44 -21.65
C GLU A 589 -40.17 11.07 -22.88
N ASP A 590 -40.25 12.40 -23.02
CA ASP A 590 -39.61 13.16 -24.11
C ASP A 590 -38.08 13.00 -24.06
N PHE A 591 -37.48 13.10 -22.87
CA PHE A 591 -36.05 12.85 -22.65
C PHE A 591 -35.68 11.43 -23.08
N LEU A 592 -36.35 10.41 -22.54
CA LEU A 592 -36.05 9.02 -22.83
C LEU A 592 -36.23 8.68 -24.32
N ASN A 593 -37.27 9.20 -24.96
CA ASN A 593 -37.51 8.99 -26.38
C ASN A 593 -36.39 9.59 -27.25
N PHE A 594 -35.96 10.82 -26.96
CA PHE A 594 -34.85 11.44 -27.69
C PHE A 594 -33.55 10.62 -27.54
N TRP A 595 -33.16 10.32 -26.29
CA TRP A 595 -31.90 9.64 -26.00
C TRP A 595 -31.85 8.18 -26.48
N MET A 596 -32.97 7.47 -26.53
CA MET A 596 -33.00 6.07 -26.96
C MET A 596 -33.30 5.90 -28.46
N ASN A 597 -34.16 6.73 -29.05
CA ASN A 597 -34.69 6.49 -30.39
C ASN A 597 -34.18 7.49 -31.45
N GLU A 598 -33.85 8.71 -31.07
CA GLU A 598 -33.56 9.79 -32.03
C GLU A 598 -32.06 10.03 -32.23
N ILE A 599 -31.23 9.84 -31.20
CA ILE A 599 -29.77 10.07 -31.25
C ILE A 599 -29.06 9.48 -32.49
N PRO A 600 -29.30 8.22 -32.90
CA PRO A 600 -28.61 7.65 -34.05
C PRO A 600 -28.87 8.37 -35.39
N ASN A 601 -29.94 9.17 -35.46
CA ASN A 601 -30.47 9.75 -36.70
C ASN A 601 -30.31 11.27 -36.79
N VAL A 602 -29.73 11.93 -35.79
CA VAL A 602 -29.60 13.39 -35.70
C VAL A 602 -28.15 13.85 -35.79
N PHE A 603 -27.91 15.07 -36.27
CA PHE A 603 -26.56 15.59 -36.37
C PHE A 603 -26.01 16.00 -34.99
N PRO A 604 -24.68 15.95 -34.75
CA PRO A 604 -24.10 16.27 -33.44
C PRO A 604 -24.53 17.63 -32.87
N TRP A 605 -24.76 18.65 -33.70
CA TRP A 605 -25.20 19.97 -33.23
C TRP A 605 -26.65 20.00 -32.74
N GLU A 606 -27.52 19.14 -33.27
CA GLU A 606 -28.90 18.98 -32.79
C GLU A 606 -28.90 18.31 -31.41
N ILE A 607 -28.01 17.34 -31.20
CA ILE A 607 -27.76 16.73 -29.89
C ILE A 607 -27.32 17.80 -28.89
N MET A 608 -26.37 18.67 -29.27
CA MET A 608 -25.92 19.77 -28.40
C MET A 608 -27.06 20.72 -28.01
N TRP A 609 -27.91 21.08 -28.96
CA TRP A 609 -29.05 21.96 -28.71
C TRP A 609 -30.08 21.31 -27.79
N LYS A 610 -30.41 20.03 -28.05
CA LYS A 610 -31.33 19.27 -27.21
C LYS A 610 -30.80 19.05 -25.80
N MET A 611 -29.51 18.76 -25.64
CA MET A 611 -28.83 18.69 -24.33
C MET A 611 -28.98 19.99 -23.54
N LYS A 612 -28.88 21.14 -24.21
CA LYS A 612 -29.07 22.46 -23.58
C LYS A 612 -30.52 22.65 -23.11
N GLU A 613 -31.49 22.35 -23.96
CA GLU A 613 -32.92 22.46 -23.63
C GLU A 613 -33.29 21.55 -22.44
N ASP A 614 -32.86 20.30 -22.47
CA ASP A 614 -33.12 19.35 -21.38
C ASP A 614 -32.46 19.83 -20.08
N LEU A 615 -31.21 20.32 -20.13
CA LEU A 615 -30.51 20.88 -18.97
C LEU A 615 -31.27 22.08 -18.36
N GLU A 616 -31.77 23.00 -19.18
CA GLU A 616 -32.55 24.16 -18.73
C GLU A 616 -33.85 23.72 -18.03
N VAL A 617 -34.57 22.75 -18.61
CA VAL A 617 -35.80 22.22 -18.01
C VAL A 617 -35.52 21.56 -16.66
N PHE A 618 -34.55 20.65 -16.58
CA PHE A 618 -34.20 19.98 -15.32
C PHE A 618 -33.68 20.95 -14.27
N THR A 619 -32.82 21.89 -14.65
CA THR A 619 -32.29 22.93 -13.74
C THR A 619 -33.41 23.79 -13.17
N ASN A 620 -34.38 24.21 -14.00
CA ASN A 620 -35.51 25.00 -13.54
C ASN A 620 -36.42 24.21 -12.57
N MET A 621 -36.69 22.93 -12.84
CA MET A 621 -37.46 22.07 -11.94
C MET A 621 -36.74 21.84 -10.60
N SER A 622 -35.43 21.65 -10.62
CA SER A 622 -34.64 21.52 -9.39
C SER A 622 -34.58 22.83 -8.59
N LYS A 623 -34.48 23.99 -9.25
CA LYS A 623 -34.61 25.31 -8.59
C LYS A 623 -35.97 25.49 -7.92
N GLN A 624 -37.05 25.16 -8.61
CA GLN A 624 -38.40 25.21 -8.04
C GLN A 624 -38.55 24.29 -6.81
N THR A 625 -37.90 23.12 -6.83
CA THR A 625 -37.86 22.21 -5.69
C THR A 625 -37.06 22.80 -4.51
N CYS A 626 -35.93 23.44 -4.80
CA CYS A 626 -35.11 24.11 -3.80
C CYS A 626 -35.85 25.31 -3.18
N ASP A 627 -36.56 26.10 -3.99
CA ASP A 627 -37.36 27.25 -3.54
C ASP A 627 -38.43 26.84 -2.52
N THR A 628 -39.07 25.67 -2.67
CA THR A 628 -40.05 25.16 -1.70
C THR A 628 -39.47 25.01 -0.30
N LEU A 629 -38.17 24.69 -0.17
CA LEU A 629 -37.49 24.59 1.13
C LEU A 629 -36.94 25.95 1.56
N VAL A 630 -36.19 26.61 0.70
CA VAL A 630 -35.48 27.87 0.99
C VAL A 630 -36.46 28.99 1.36
N MET A 631 -37.62 29.05 0.70
CA MET A 631 -38.65 30.06 0.97
C MET A 631 -39.57 29.71 2.14
N ASN A 632 -39.32 28.61 2.85
CA ASN A 632 -40.13 28.16 3.98
C ASN A 632 -39.34 28.18 5.30
N PRO A 633 -39.35 29.31 6.03
CA PRO A 633 -38.61 29.45 7.30
C PRO A 633 -39.02 28.44 8.37
N GLN A 634 -40.28 27.99 8.35
CA GLN A 634 -40.79 27.01 9.32
C GLN A 634 -40.16 25.63 9.08
N LEU A 635 -40.03 25.23 7.81
CA LEU A 635 -39.37 23.99 7.42
C LEU A 635 -37.87 24.03 7.73
N ILE A 636 -37.18 25.12 7.40
CA ILE A 636 -35.75 25.30 7.75
C ILE A 636 -35.56 25.19 9.26
N ALA A 637 -36.38 25.89 10.06
CA ALA A 637 -36.30 25.82 11.52
C ALA A 637 -36.56 24.41 12.05
N LYS A 638 -37.50 23.66 11.46
CA LYS A 638 -37.77 22.26 11.80
C LYS A 638 -36.55 21.37 11.52
N LEU A 639 -35.92 21.51 10.35
CA LEU A 639 -34.74 20.74 9.97
C LEU A 639 -33.51 21.07 10.84
N GLN A 640 -33.32 22.35 11.19
CA GLN A 640 -32.26 22.79 12.11
C GLN A 640 -32.49 22.25 13.54
N GLN A 641 -33.73 22.22 14.02
CA GLN A 641 -34.08 21.65 15.32
C GLN A 641 -33.90 20.14 15.38
N ALA A 642 -34.05 19.43 14.25
CA ALA A 642 -33.85 17.99 14.17
C ALA A 642 -32.40 17.57 14.44
N LYS A 643 -31.43 18.49 14.25
CA LYS A 643 -29.99 18.31 14.44
C LYS A 643 -29.44 17.11 13.65
N PHE A 644 -29.56 17.19 12.32
CA PHE A 644 -28.93 16.21 11.43
C PHE A 644 -27.40 16.30 11.53
N ASP A 645 -26.73 15.16 11.39
CA ASP A 645 -25.27 15.06 11.45
C ASP A 645 -24.62 15.17 10.07
N VAL A 646 -25.31 14.66 9.03
CA VAL A 646 -24.79 14.65 7.64
C VAL A 646 -25.94 14.68 6.63
N LEU A 647 -25.69 15.32 5.48
CA LEU A 647 -26.57 15.30 4.31
C LEU A 647 -26.02 14.37 3.22
N ILE A 648 -26.87 13.54 2.61
CA ILE A 648 -26.52 12.76 1.41
C ILE A 648 -27.22 13.38 0.20
N ALA A 649 -26.45 13.71 -0.84
CA ALA A 649 -26.94 14.29 -2.08
C ALA A 649 -26.38 13.56 -3.31
N ASP A 650 -26.93 13.88 -4.48
CA ASP A 650 -26.33 13.52 -5.77
C ASP A 650 -26.06 14.81 -6.56
N PRO A 651 -24.85 15.00 -7.11
CA PRO A 651 -24.45 16.20 -7.86
C PRO A 651 -25.35 16.58 -9.04
N LEU A 652 -26.14 15.65 -9.60
CA LEU A 652 -27.05 15.99 -10.71
C LEU A 652 -28.33 16.71 -10.24
N SER A 653 -28.73 16.53 -8.97
CA SER A 653 -29.85 17.27 -8.39
C SER A 653 -29.32 18.42 -7.55
N ILE A 654 -29.31 19.59 -8.15
CA ILE A 654 -28.88 20.82 -7.50
C ILE A 654 -29.71 21.09 -6.23
N GLY A 655 -29.06 21.68 -5.23
CA GLY A 655 -29.70 22.15 -4.01
C GLY A 655 -29.34 21.35 -2.77
N GLY A 656 -28.80 20.13 -2.90
CA GLY A 656 -28.34 19.35 -1.76
C GLY A 656 -27.22 20.05 -0.99
N GLU A 657 -26.19 20.50 -1.71
CA GLU A 657 -25.10 21.35 -1.21
C GLU A 657 -25.59 22.67 -0.61
N LEU A 658 -26.60 23.31 -1.23
CA LEU A 658 -27.17 24.57 -0.74
C LEU A 658 -27.92 24.37 0.58
N VAL A 659 -28.71 23.30 0.68
CA VAL A 659 -29.41 22.91 1.92
C VAL A 659 -28.40 22.56 3.00
N ALA A 660 -27.31 21.85 2.68
CA ALA A 660 -26.24 21.56 3.63
C ALA A 660 -25.60 22.84 4.20
N GLU A 661 -25.36 23.85 3.35
CA GLU A 661 -24.84 25.15 3.77
C GLU A 661 -25.83 25.91 4.68
N ILE A 662 -27.14 25.88 4.38
CA ILE A 662 -28.20 26.51 5.20
C ILE A 662 -28.34 25.81 6.57
N LEU A 663 -28.23 24.49 6.59
CA LEU A 663 -28.29 23.70 7.82
C LEU A 663 -26.97 23.69 8.59
N ALA A 664 -25.88 24.17 7.98
CA ALA A 664 -24.51 24.17 8.51
C ALA A 664 -24.03 22.77 8.91
N ILE A 665 -24.27 21.78 8.05
CA ILE A 665 -23.86 20.38 8.25
C ILE A 665 -22.96 19.90 7.11
N PRO A 666 -22.05 18.94 7.35
CA PRO A 666 -21.28 18.31 6.29
C PRO A 666 -22.21 17.51 5.36
N PHE A 667 -21.75 17.29 4.13
CA PHE A 667 -22.49 16.48 3.17
C PHE A 667 -21.59 15.54 2.36
N VAL A 668 -22.22 14.47 1.87
CA VAL A 668 -21.61 13.39 1.09
C VAL A 668 -22.35 13.27 -0.23
N TYR A 669 -21.60 13.20 -1.32
CA TYR A 669 -22.17 12.91 -2.62
C TYR A 669 -22.20 11.40 -2.88
N SER A 670 -23.31 10.90 -3.41
CA SER A 670 -23.35 9.65 -4.17
C SER A 670 -23.43 10.01 -5.64
N PHE A 671 -22.49 9.55 -6.47
CA PHE A 671 -22.41 9.98 -7.86
C PHE A 671 -21.87 8.89 -8.79
N ARG A 672 -22.18 8.91 -10.10
CA ARG A 672 -21.64 7.94 -11.07
C ARG A 672 -20.62 8.54 -12.01
N PHE A 673 -20.97 9.59 -12.74
CA PHE A 673 -20.10 10.43 -13.57
C PHE A 673 -20.90 11.65 -14.05
N SER A 674 -20.20 12.71 -14.46
CA SER A 674 -20.76 13.74 -15.35
C SER A 674 -20.25 13.55 -16.78
N ALA A 675 -20.98 14.03 -17.78
CA ALA A 675 -20.50 14.03 -19.16
C ALA A 675 -19.14 14.75 -19.25
N GLY A 676 -18.14 14.12 -19.89
CA GLY A 676 -16.77 14.67 -19.93
C GLY A 676 -16.04 14.73 -18.58
N ASN A 677 -16.58 14.08 -17.55
CA ASN A 677 -16.05 14.08 -16.18
C ASN A 677 -15.90 15.48 -15.56
N VAL A 678 -16.73 16.43 -15.97
CA VAL A 678 -16.58 17.85 -15.65
C VAL A 678 -16.82 18.16 -14.17
N ALA A 679 -17.92 17.71 -13.57
CA ALA A 679 -18.27 18.03 -12.18
C ALA A 679 -17.25 17.46 -11.20
N GLU A 680 -16.88 16.19 -11.34
CA GLU A 680 -15.89 15.54 -10.49
C GLU A 680 -14.47 16.13 -10.68
N ARG A 681 -14.12 16.60 -11.88
CA ARG A 681 -12.79 17.18 -12.16
C ARG A 681 -12.69 18.64 -11.76
N LEU A 682 -13.63 19.48 -12.21
CA LEU A 682 -13.58 20.92 -12.01
C LEU A 682 -13.99 21.32 -10.59
N CYS A 683 -15.09 20.77 -10.08
CA CYS A 683 -15.59 21.11 -8.75
C CYS A 683 -15.04 20.17 -7.67
N GLY A 684 -14.97 18.86 -7.96
CA GLY A 684 -14.47 17.85 -7.02
C GLY A 684 -12.93 17.73 -6.97
N GLY A 685 -12.21 18.29 -7.94
CA GLY A 685 -10.75 18.27 -8.00
C GLY A 685 -10.13 16.94 -8.46
N LEU A 686 -10.93 15.97 -8.92
CA LEU A 686 -10.45 14.66 -9.34
C LEU A 686 -9.64 14.74 -10.65
N PRO A 687 -8.35 14.34 -10.68
CA PRO A 687 -7.54 14.40 -11.89
C PRO A 687 -8.05 13.43 -12.98
N SER A 688 -8.42 13.95 -14.14
CA SER A 688 -8.82 13.14 -15.31
C SER A 688 -8.10 13.59 -16.58
N PRO A 689 -6.83 13.18 -16.80
CA PRO A 689 -6.05 13.66 -17.94
C PRO A 689 -6.58 13.13 -19.28
N PRO A 690 -6.98 14.02 -20.22
CA PRO A 690 -7.62 13.61 -21.47
C PRO A 690 -6.71 12.83 -22.43
N SER A 691 -5.40 12.82 -22.19
CA SER A 691 -4.43 12.08 -23.02
C SER A 691 -4.53 10.55 -22.90
N TYR A 692 -5.09 10.05 -21.79
CA TYR A 692 -5.18 8.60 -21.53
C TYR A 692 -6.42 8.20 -20.71
N VAL A 693 -7.17 9.15 -20.16
CA VAL A 693 -8.47 8.89 -19.52
C VAL A 693 -9.59 9.26 -20.51
N PRO A 694 -10.32 8.29 -21.06
CA PRO A 694 -11.51 8.54 -21.87
C PRO A 694 -12.53 9.42 -21.14
N ALA A 695 -13.10 10.38 -21.85
CA ALA A 695 -14.23 11.15 -21.37
C ALA A 695 -15.42 10.21 -21.15
N SER A 696 -16.09 10.36 -20.01
CA SER A 696 -17.38 9.69 -19.78
C SER A 696 -18.37 10.09 -20.88
N THR A 697 -19.18 9.12 -21.31
CA THR A 697 -20.12 9.17 -22.44
C THR A 697 -19.50 9.18 -23.84
N VAL A 698 -18.20 8.90 -23.97
CA VAL A 698 -17.56 8.67 -25.28
C VAL A 698 -17.18 7.19 -25.38
N GLU A 699 -17.34 6.60 -26.56
CA GLU A 699 -16.97 5.21 -26.85
C GLU A 699 -15.46 5.03 -27.08
N LEU A 700 -14.63 5.57 -26.16
CA LEU A 700 -13.17 5.45 -26.20
C LEU A 700 -12.64 4.60 -25.03
N THR A 701 -11.43 4.09 -25.18
CA THR A 701 -10.74 3.25 -24.17
C THR A 701 -9.42 3.91 -23.73
N ASP A 702 -8.76 3.40 -22.70
CA ASP A 702 -7.42 3.85 -22.30
C ASP A 702 -6.36 3.64 -23.40
N ARG A 703 -6.65 2.81 -24.40
CA ARG A 703 -5.83 2.59 -25.59
C ARG A 703 -6.31 3.45 -26.77
N MET A 704 -5.91 4.72 -26.77
CA MET A 704 -6.19 5.67 -27.86
C MET A 704 -4.95 5.95 -28.73
N SER A 705 -5.16 5.99 -30.05
CA SER A 705 -4.27 6.61 -31.03
C SER A 705 -4.19 8.13 -30.85
N PHE A 706 -3.25 8.79 -31.53
CA PHE A 706 -3.13 10.25 -31.46
C PHE A 706 -4.42 10.99 -31.87
N GLY A 707 -5.11 10.51 -32.92
CA GLY A 707 -6.36 11.10 -33.37
C GLY A 707 -7.49 10.96 -32.36
N GLU A 708 -7.62 9.78 -31.76
CA GLU A 708 -8.61 9.52 -30.69
C GLU A 708 -8.32 10.33 -29.43
N ARG A 709 -7.04 10.53 -29.07
CA ARG A 709 -6.65 11.42 -27.96
C ARG A 709 -7.02 12.88 -28.24
N LEU A 710 -6.84 13.34 -29.48
CA LEU A 710 -7.26 14.68 -29.88
C LEU A 710 -8.78 14.83 -29.82
N GLN A 711 -9.53 13.84 -30.31
CA GLN A 711 -10.99 13.80 -30.20
C GLN A 711 -11.44 13.84 -28.73
N ASN A 712 -10.83 13.02 -27.88
CA ASN A 712 -11.11 12.99 -26.45
C ASN A 712 -10.85 14.35 -25.79
N PHE A 713 -9.69 14.97 -26.07
CA PHE A 713 -9.35 16.30 -25.58
C PHE A 713 -10.36 17.37 -26.01
N LEU A 714 -10.78 17.37 -27.29
CA LEU A 714 -11.78 18.30 -27.80
C LEU A 714 -13.15 18.10 -27.14
N PHE A 715 -13.51 16.86 -26.83
CA PHE A 715 -14.75 16.56 -26.11
C PHE A 715 -14.70 17.04 -24.65
N TYR A 716 -13.59 16.83 -23.94
CA TYR A 716 -13.36 17.41 -22.61
C TYR A 716 -13.53 18.94 -22.64
N PHE A 717 -12.87 19.60 -23.59
CA PHE A 717 -12.94 21.05 -23.74
C PHE A 717 -14.36 21.53 -24.04
N TYR A 718 -15.08 20.82 -24.91
CA TYR A 718 -16.48 21.12 -25.23
C TYR A 718 -17.37 21.00 -23.99
N MET A 719 -17.27 19.89 -23.23
CA MET A 719 -18.09 19.69 -22.04
C MET A 719 -17.75 20.68 -20.91
N ASP A 720 -16.48 21.09 -20.80
CA ASP A 720 -16.09 22.18 -19.89
C ASP A 720 -16.79 23.49 -20.22
N LEU A 721 -16.73 23.91 -21.48
CA LEU A 721 -17.40 25.14 -21.90
C LEU A 721 -18.92 25.05 -21.72
N PHE A 722 -19.51 23.89 -22.03
CA PHE A 722 -20.94 23.65 -21.86
C PHE A 722 -21.36 23.78 -20.39
N PHE A 723 -20.66 23.10 -19.47
CA PHE A 723 -20.89 23.17 -18.03
C PHE A 723 -20.77 24.60 -17.50
N LEU A 724 -19.66 25.27 -17.82
CA LEU A 724 -19.39 26.62 -17.33
C LEU A 724 -20.47 27.61 -17.79
N LYS A 725 -20.83 27.56 -19.08
CA LYS A 725 -21.70 28.56 -19.71
C LYS A 725 -23.18 28.34 -19.44
N PHE A 726 -23.63 27.10 -19.44
CA PHE A 726 -25.07 26.77 -19.40
C PHE A 726 -25.53 26.23 -18.05
N TRP A 727 -24.62 25.87 -17.14
CA TRP A 727 -24.99 25.38 -15.82
C TRP A 727 -24.44 26.24 -14.70
N GLN A 728 -23.11 26.43 -14.65
CA GLN A 728 -22.47 27.15 -13.57
C GLN A 728 -22.89 28.63 -13.51
N ASP A 729 -22.78 29.37 -14.62
CA ASP A 729 -23.15 30.80 -14.67
C ASP A 729 -24.56 31.07 -14.10
N GLU A 730 -25.52 30.20 -14.41
CA GLU A 730 -26.92 30.36 -13.97
C GLU A 730 -27.13 29.97 -12.50
N LEU A 731 -26.35 29.02 -11.99
CA LEU A 731 -26.44 28.55 -10.61
C LEU A 731 -25.66 29.41 -9.63
N ASP A 732 -24.50 29.94 -10.04
CA ASP A 732 -23.73 30.90 -9.24
C ASP A 732 -24.59 32.12 -8.86
N GLY A 733 -25.37 32.63 -9.81
CA GLY A 733 -26.33 33.71 -9.58
C GLY A 733 -27.44 33.33 -8.61
N TYR A 734 -28.04 32.15 -8.78
CA TYR A 734 -29.10 31.66 -7.88
C TYR A 734 -28.59 31.43 -6.46
N TYR A 735 -27.44 30.78 -6.29
CA TYR A 735 -26.84 30.46 -5.00
C TYR A 735 -26.43 31.72 -4.25
N SER A 736 -25.84 32.68 -4.97
CA SER A 736 -25.47 33.98 -4.41
C SER A 736 -26.69 34.75 -3.90
N ASN A 737 -27.81 34.69 -4.63
CA ASN A 737 -29.06 35.33 -4.22
C ASN A 737 -29.67 34.67 -2.97
N VAL A 738 -29.68 33.34 -2.91
CA VAL A 738 -30.24 32.60 -1.76
C VAL A 738 -29.41 32.81 -0.50
N LEU A 739 -28.08 32.71 -0.60
CA LEU A 739 -27.18 32.85 0.55
C LEU A 739 -26.90 34.31 0.93
N GLY A 740 -27.23 35.26 0.07
CA GLY A 740 -26.97 36.69 0.28
C GLY A 740 -25.50 37.08 0.24
N ARG A 741 -24.63 36.24 -0.33
CA ARG A 741 -23.18 36.49 -0.50
C ARG A 741 -22.68 35.89 -1.82
N PRO A 742 -21.63 36.45 -2.46
CA PRO A 742 -21.04 35.86 -3.65
C PRO A 742 -20.62 34.41 -3.37
N THR A 743 -21.19 33.46 -4.10
CA THR A 743 -20.95 32.03 -3.94
C THR A 743 -20.99 31.37 -5.32
N THR A 744 -20.07 30.46 -5.60
CA THR A 744 -20.07 29.67 -6.85
C THR A 744 -20.50 28.23 -6.60
N LEU A 745 -21.11 27.60 -7.61
CA LEU A 745 -21.55 26.21 -7.58
C LEU A 745 -20.38 25.28 -7.28
N CYS A 746 -19.27 25.40 -8.01
CA CYS A 746 -18.11 24.54 -7.78
C CYS A 746 -17.50 24.74 -6.39
N GLU A 747 -17.51 25.96 -5.83
CA GLU A 747 -17.08 26.19 -4.44
C GLU A 747 -17.97 25.43 -3.46
N THR A 748 -19.29 25.41 -3.66
CA THR A 748 -20.20 24.65 -2.80
C THR A 748 -20.06 23.13 -2.97
N MET A 749 -19.99 22.64 -4.20
CA MET A 749 -19.80 21.21 -4.48
C MET A 749 -18.44 20.70 -3.96
N GLY A 750 -17.40 21.53 -4.04
CA GLY A 750 -16.05 21.21 -3.56
C GLY A 750 -15.93 21.05 -2.05
N LYS A 751 -16.94 21.48 -1.27
CA LYS A 751 -17.03 21.27 0.19
C LYS A 751 -17.52 19.88 0.59
N ALA A 752 -17.88 19.02 -0.36
CA ALA A 752 -18.30 17.66 -0.05
C ALA A 752 -17.19 16.91 0.69
N GLU A 753 -17.52 16.33 1.85
CA GLU A 753 -16.55 15.59 2.67
C GLU A 753 -16.09 14.32 1.94
N ILE A 754 -17.02 13.66 1.25
CA ILE A 754 -16.78 12.41 0.53
C ILE A 754 -17.60 12.38 -0.77
N TRP A 755 -16.99 11.89 -1.83
CA TRP A 755 -17.61 11.53 -3.10
C TRP A 755 -17.66 10.01 -3.22
N LEU A 756 -18.82 9.42 -2.97
CA LEU A 756 -19.09 7.99 -3.17
C LEU A 756 -19.37 7.74 -4.66
N ILE A 757 -18.37 7.28 -5.40
CA ILE A 757 -18.48 6.96 -6.81
C ILE A 757 -19.10 5.56 -6.99
N ARG A 758 -20.26 5.48 -7.64
CA ARG A 758 -21.08 4.27 -7.86
C ARG A 758 -20.51 3.35 -8.96
N THR A 759 -19.23 3.06 -8.85
CA THR A 759 -18.48 2.15 -9.72
C THR A 759 -17.34 1.54 -8.90
N TYR A 760 -16.68 0.52 -9.40
CA TYR A 760 -15.54 -0.08 -8.71
C TYR A 760 -14.25 0.29 -9.43
N TRP A 761 -13.15 0.42 -8.69
CA TRP A 761 -11.88 0.91 -9.22
C TRP A 761 -11.30 0.05 -10.35
N ASP A 762 -11.69 -1.23 -10.43
CA ASP A 762 -11.26 -2.19 -11.45
C ASP A 762 -12.02 -2.05 -12.78
N PHE A 763 -13.16 -1.36 -12.80
CA PHE A 763 -13.91 -1.02 -14.00
C PHE A 763 -13.61 0.40 -14.52
N GLU A 764 -12.87 1.20 -13.76
CA GLU A 764 -12.49 2.56 -14.14
C GLU A 764 -11.10 2.61 -14.76
N PHE A 765 -10.89 3.58 -15.64
CA PHE A 765 -9.59 3.74 -16.29
C PHE A 765 -8.52 4.23 -15.30
N PRO A 766 -7.25 3.79 -15.43
CA PRO A 766 -6.19 4.17 -14.50
C PRO A 766 -6.00 5.69 -14.43
N ARG A 767 -6.29 6.29 -13.27
CA ARG A 767 -6.05 7.71 -12.98
C ARG A 767 -5.78 7.94 -11.49
N PRO A 768 -5.11 9.04 -11.10
CA PRO A 768 -4.94 9.38 -9.69
C PRO A 768 -6.29 9.61 -9.00
N PHE A 769 -6.45 9.10 -7.78
CA PHE A 769 -7.63 9.31 -6.96
C PHE A 769 -7.30 10.13 -5.72
N LEU A 770 -8.24 10.97 -5.28
CA LEU A 770 -8.13 11.70 -4.03
C LEU A 770 -8.70 10.87 -2.87
N PRO A 771 -8.20 11.00 -1.63
CA PRO A 771 -8.69 10.22 -0.48
C PRO A 771 -10.18 10.40 -0.16
N ASN A 772 -10.78 11.51 -0.57
CA ASN A 772 -12.21 11.77 -0.40
C ASN A 772 -13.07 11.21 -1.54
N PHE A 773 -12.49 10.57 -2.56
CA PHE A 773 -13.22 9.87 -3.62
C PHE A 773 -13.19 8.36 -3.37
N GLU A 774 -14.33 7.81 -2.98
CA GLU A 774 -14.47 6.41 -2.57
C GLU A 774 -15.32 5.63 -3.57
N PHE A 775 -14.75 4.55 -4.12
CA PHE A 775 -15.41 3.72 -5.13
C PHE A 775 -16.28 2.65 -4.45
N VAL A 776 -17.59 2.82 -4.52
CA VAL A 776 -18.60 1.98 -3.85
C VAL A 776 -19.42 1.14 -4.82
N GLY A 777 -18.82 0.68 -5.92
CA GLY A 777 -19.47 -0.20 -6.89
C GLY A 777 -20.02 -1.49 -6.26
N GLY A 778 -21.03 -2.08 -6.90
CA GLY A 778 -21.63 -3.35 -6.45
C GLY A 778 -22.69 -3.19 -5.36
N LEU A 779 -23.23 -1.99 -5.12
CA LEU A 779 -24.30 -1.76 -4.13
C LEU A 779 -25.49 -2.71 -4.32
N HIS A 780 -25.83 -3.08 -5.55
CA HIS A 780 -26.96 -3.98 -5.86
C HIS A 780 -26.64 -5.46 -5.80
N CYS A 781 -25.39 -5.84 -5.49
CA CYS A 781 -24.98 -7.24 -5.47
C CYS A 781 -25.63 -7.96 -4.27
N GLN A 782 -26.44 -8.97 -4.57
CA GLN A 782 -27.03 -9.86 -3.57
C GLN A 782 -26.08 -11.03 -3.27
N PRO A 783 -26.12 -11.63 -2.07
CA PRO A 783 -25.38 -12.85 -1.77
C PRO A 783 -25.66 -13.92 -2.83
N ALA A 784 -24.61 -14.59 -3.30
CA ALA A 784 -24.74 -15.65 -4.28
C ALA A 784 -25.68 -16.74 -3.72
N LYS A 785 -26.66 -17.18 -4.53
CA LYS A 785 -27.51 -18.31 -4.15
C LYS A 785 -26.62 -19.53 -3.90
N PRO A 786 -26.86 -20.31 -2.84
CA PRO A 786 -26.09 -21.53 -2.60
C PRO A 786 -26.19 -22.42 -3.84
N LEU A 787 -25.04 -22.96 -4.24
CA LEU A 787 -24.98 -23.91 -5.35
C LEU A 787 -25.99 -25.05 -5.08
N PRO A 788 -26.74 -25.52 -6.09
CA PRO A 788 -27.62 -26.67 -5.93
C PRO A 788 -26.82 -27.80 -5.30
N LYS A 789 -27.37 -28.45 -4.26
CA LYS A 789 -26.73 -29.60 -3.62
C LYS A 789 -26.59 -30.70 -4.68
N VAL A 790 -25.40 -30.83 -5.27
CA VAL A 790 -25.08 -31.94 -6.17
C VAL A 790 -25.01 -33.18 -5.28
N SER A 791 -26.08 -33.98 -5.32
CA SER A 791 -26.09 -35.32 -4.76
C SER A 791 -25.15 -36.21 -5.56
N ARG A 792 -24.01 -36.55 -4.95
CA ARG A 792 -23.07 -37.64 -5.30
C ARG A 792 -22.55 -37.67 -6.75
N LEU A 793 -21.28 -37.27 -6.90
CA LEU A 793 -20.28 -37.99 -7.70
C LEU A 793 -18.89 -37.68 -7.10
N CYS A 794 -18.34 -38.64 -6.34
CA CYS A 794 -16.88 -38.82 -6.12
C CYS A 794 -16.17 -39.11 -7.47
N PRO A 795 -14.83 -39.13 -7.57
CA PRO A 795 -13.75 -38.49 -6.80
C PRO A 795 -12.75 -37.76 -7.75
N ALA A 796 -12.52 -36.46 -7.58
CA ALA A 796 -11.57 -35.69 -8.40
C ALA A 796 -10.13 -35.67 -7.82
N ILE A 797 -9.60 -36.85 -7.46
CA ILE A 797 -8.16 -37.03 -7.18
C ILE A 797 -7.49 -37.95 -8.23
N GLY A 798 -8.25 -38.57 -9.15
CA GLY A 798 -7.72 -39.42 -10.23
C GLY A 798 -7.57 -38.77 -11.61
N TRP A 799 -8.00 -37.51 -11.81
CA TRP A 799 -8.20 -36.94 -13.17
C TRP A 799 -7.05 -36.07 -13.71
N ILE A 800 -5.91 -35.97 -13.01
CA ILE A 800 -4.72 -35.26 -13.52
C ILE A 800 -3.67 -36.23 -14.11
N ALA A 801 -3.83 -37.54 -13.91
CA ALA A 801 -2.85 -38.53 -14.40
C ALA A 801 -3.05 -38.97 -15.87
N GLN A 802 -4.14 -38.56 -16.56
CA GLN A 802 -4.51 -39.20 -17.84
C GLN A 802 -4.74 -38.28 -19.06
N GLN A 803 -4.51 -36.96 -18.98
CA GLN A 803 -4.64 -36.07 -20.16
C GLN A 803 -3.32 -35.53 -20.74
N ASN A 804 -2.16 -35.95 -20.24
CA ASN A 804 -0.86 -35.48 -20.76
C ASN A 804 -0.37 -36.22 -22.04
N LYS A 805 -1.28 -36.64 -22.94
CA LYS A 805 -0.86 -37.37 -24.16
C LYS A 805 -1.40 -36.92 -25.50
N ASN A 806 -2.38 -36.02 -25.61
CA ASN A 806 -2.82 -35.54 -26.92
C ASN A 806 -3.24 -34.09 -26.83
N CYS A 807 -2.34 -33.17 -27.23
CA CYS A 807 -2.63 -31.91 -27.91
C CYS A 807 -1.32 -31.10 -28.03
N PHE A 808 -0.37 -31.65 -28.80
CA PHE A 808 0.63 -30.84 -29.48
C PHE A 808 0.46 -31.06 -30.99
N SER A 809 0.30 -29.93 -31.68
CA SER A 809 0.51 -29.67 -33.11
C SER A 809 -0.62 -29.95 -34.11
N PRO A 810 -0.71 -29.14 -35.19
CA PRO A 810 -0.21 -27.78 -35.44
C PRO A 810 -1.26 -26.69 -35.23
#